data_AF-D9RA53-F1
#
_entry.id   AF-D9RA53-F1
#
_cell.length_a   1.000
_cell.length_b   1.000
_cell.length_c   1.000
_cell.angle_alpha   90.00
_cell.angle_beta   90.00
_cell.angle_gamma   90.00
#
_symmetry.space_group_name_H-M   'P 1'
#
loop_
_entity.id
_entity.type
_entity.pdbx_description
1 polymer ?
#
loop_
_entity_poly.entity_id
_entity_poly.type
_entity_poly.pdbx_seq_one_letter_code
_entity_poly.pdbx_strand_id
1 'polypeptide(L)'
;MRKRILSFLLASCMVLSLALLATGCSNKAGPLALWDAGKKRDKIVVISDLHIGIDDNYAETVQNRPLLIEFLQRLQRTTDVRELVIDGDFLDEWFLPVYYPSYTDEKQFYKAVIANNQGVIDELNNVIKSGIKLVYVIGNHDMTLEADVLKEAIPKIVQARDAEGLGTYYTGDRNEIAIEHGHRYDVFSAPDTVTNAKLCGNEDTIFPAGYFYARYAATWVLEGRPKVEKNLPVVTNVPDKTNVDQYGAYIYYSILKNVSERMTPNENLDEKIFDMHIAGFDYAYTYLDFYPVQQADGTISAPVLFQNIQRTWDERQKINQVKVPNSFLEAVAGTLDWEYFFRQAKVQYLENPNENVDVVVFGHTHVPSYRDMGNGKYYINEGTWIDHNTDYPEATRTFAVITTGEKTIPALYMYNEDGSVTDIAASVSGEKGEAAPAANPLDNVSFDTKALENYGDTDTQARYVEVSGLADGGVQAKLNKGLKAFCLAPTSSAEKDTTYDIMPIFEVVGGDLLSIRTYNTAYTAGAAYPVNSIQTQLFSLTTGGQDAGNLWDFIKDKGAFKQLILDGKFGFAAAGVDGALPEELKAAAYKKLAESIDTPEFGMRFYFGDGGNLNLWCDGDNHATGDYWLFDIPVMDLASVATDRLLPIIDAMKNLGN
;
A
#
# COMPACT_ATOMS: atom_id res chain seq x y z
N MET A 1 42.21 66.61 24.28
CA MET A 1 41.00 65.83 24.63
C MET A 1 40.80 64.54 23.83
N ARG A 2 41.29 64.39 22.59
CA ARG A 2 41.06 63.16 21.79
C ARG A 2 41.85 61.90 22.20
N LYS A 3 42.99 62.00 22.91
CA LYS A 3 43.76 60.81 23.35
C LYS A 3 43.31 60.20 24.69
N ARG A 4 42.63 60.94 25.57
CA ARG A 4 42.15 60.41 26.87
C ARG A 4 40.80 59.68 26.76
N ILE A 5 40.01 59.98 25.71
CA ILE A 5 38.72 59.32 25.47
C ILE A 5 38.92 57.92 24.87
N LEU A 6 39.96 57.73 24.05
CA LEU A 6 40.27 56.43 23.43
C LEU A 6 40.75 55.39 24.47
N SER A 7 41.52 55.80 25.47
CA SER A 7 42.02 54.89 26.51
C SER A 7 40.94 54.47 27.51
N PHE A 8 39.90 55.29 27.73
CA PHE A 8 38.75 54.91 28.57
C PHE A 8 37.80 53.95 27.85
N LEU A 9 37.61 54.10 26.53
CA LEU A 9 36.80 53.17 25.73
C LEU A 9 37.47 51.79 25.58
N LEU A 10 38.80 51.73 25.41
CA LEU A 10 39.52 50.46 25.33
C LEU A 10 39.56 49.70 26.68
N ALA A 11 39.65 50.41 27.80
CA ALA A 11 39.58 49.79 29.13
C ALA A 11 38.17 49.29 29.47
N SER A 12 37.10 50.00 29.06
CA SER A 12 35.72 49.53 29.29
C SER A 12 35.36 48.34 28.39
N CYS A 13 35.91 48.27 27.16
CA CYS A 13 35.72 47.12 26.28
C CYS A 13 36.44 45.86 26.78
N MET A 14 37.63 45.98 27.40
CA MET A 14 38.33 44.83 28.00
C MET A 14 37.66 44.31 29.27
N VAL A 15 37.09 45.20 30.11
CA VAL A 15 36.37 44.76 31.33
C VAL A 15 35.01 44.15 30.97
N LEU A 16 34.32 44.62 29.92
CA LEU A 16 33.10 43.95 29.42
C LEU A 16 33.40 42.60 28.77
N SER A 17 34.53 42.42 28.09
CA SER A 17 34.88 41.13 27.47
C SER A 17 35.36 40.08 28.48
N LEU A 18 35.96 40.49 29.61
CA LEU A 18 36.23 39.56 30.73
C LEU A 18 34.98 39.25 31.58
N ALA A 19 34.00 40.15 31.68
CA ALA A 19 32.73 39.86 32.36
C ALA A 19 31.79 38.97 31.52
N LEU A 20 31.86 39.05 30.18
CA LEU A 20 31.13 38.18 29.26
C LEU A 20 31.77 36.79 29.08
N LEU A 21 33.02 36.59 29.52
CA LEU A 21 33.67 35.27 29.56
C LEU A 21 33.36 34.46 30.84
N ALA A 22 32.71 35.07 31.83
CA ALA A 22 32.37 34.43 33.11
C ALA A 22 30.88 34.01 33.24
N THR A 23 30.03 34.32 32.26
CA THR A 23 28.59 33.97 32.28
C THR A 23 28.18 32.96 31.20
N GLY A 24 29.14 32.37 30.49
CA GLY A 24 28.90 31.43 29.39
C GLY A 24 29.23 29.97 29.68
N CYS A 25 29.57 29.59 30.92
CA CYS A 25 29.59 28.19 31.34
C CYS A 25 28.24 27.84 31.98
N SER A 26 27.15 27.89 31.20
CA SER A 26 26.14 26.87 31.43
C SER A 26 26.82 25.58 30.99
N ASN A 27 27.08 24.68 31.94
CA ASN A 27 27.18 23.27 31.59
C ASN A 27 25.88 23.01 30.82
N LYS A 28 25.92 22.93 29.48
CA LYS A 28 24.88 22.23 28.75
C LYS A 28 24.91 20.85 29.36
N ALA A 29 23.98 20.58 30.28
CA ALA A 29 23.77 19.24 30.79
C ALA A 29 23.67 18.38 29.53
N GLY A 30 24.52 17.35 29.43
CA GLY A 30 24.46 16.44 28.29
C GLY A 30 23.04 15.90 28.13
N PRO A 31 22.66 15.40 26.94
CA PRO A 31 21.32 14.88 26.69
C PRO A 31 20.86 13.96 27.82
N LEU A 32 19.60 14.05 28.25
CA LEU A 32 19.08 13.19 29.31
C LEU A 32 18.95 11.73 28.81
N ALA A 33 18.73 10.77 29.72
CA ALA A 33 18.38 9.41 29.31
C ALA A 33 17.00 9.41 28.61
N LEU A 34 16.72 8.39 27.79
CA LEU A 34 15.42 8.26 27.11
C LEU A 34 14.26 8.06 28.11
N TRP A 35 14.52 7.38 29.23
CA TRP A 35 13.59 7.18 30.34
C TRP A 35 14.36 6.99 31.65
N ASP A 36 13.63 6.96 32.77
CA ASP A 36 14.18 6.62 34.08
C ASP A 36 14.59 5.14 34.12
N ALA A 37 15.89 4.89 33.97
CA ALA A 37 16.43 3.53 33.86
C ALA A 37 16.22 2.70 35.13
N GLY A 38 15.82 1.43 34.93
CA GLY A 38 15.75 0.43 35.98
C GLY A 38 17.11 0.01 36.55
N LYS A 39 17.10 -0.84 37.57
CA LYS A 39 18.33 -1.39 38.19
C LYS A 39 18.94 -2.56 37.42
N LYS A 40 18.19 -3.16 36.51
CA LYS A 40 18.57 -4.34 35.72
C LYS A 40 18.75 -3.93 34.27
N ARG A 41 19.75 -4.50 33.61
CA ARG A 41 20.05 -4.24 32.19
C ARG A 41 19.32 -5.27 31.31
N ASP A 42 18.01 -5.15 31.27
CA ASP A 42 17.07 -6.16 30.71
C ASP A 42 16.28 -5.68 29.49
N LYS A 43 16.65 -4.52 28.90
CA LYS A 43 15.95 -3.97 27.73
C LYS A 43 16.73 -4.13 26.44
N ILE A 44 16.02 -4.53 25.39
CA ILE A 44 16.50 -4.56 24.00
C ILE A 44 15.75 -3.47 23.26
N VAL A 45 16.46 -2.56 22.61
CA VAL A 45 15.88 -1.53 21.74
C VAL A 45 16.04 -1.98 20.29
N VAL A 46 14.98 -1.87 19.49
CA VAL A 46 14.98 -2.20 18.07
C VAL A 46 14.54 -0.99 17.25
N ILE A 47 15.33 -0.65 16.24
CA ILE A 47 15.05 0.39 15.24
C ILE A 47 15.24 -0.22 13.84
N SER A 48 14.50 0.25 12.84
CA SER A 48 14.61 -0.20 11.45
C SER A 48 14.25 0.93 10.49
N ASP A 49 14.42 0.66 9.19
CA ASP A 49 13.97 1.53 8.10
C ASP A 49 14.55 2.93 8.30
N LEU A 50 15.88 2.96 8.50
CA LEU A 50 16.66 4.16 8.73
C LEU A 50 16.99 4.88 7.43
N HIS A 51 17.11 4.14 6.32
CA HIS A 51 17.31 4.66 4.95
C HIS A 51 18.32 5.81 4.86
N ILE A 52 19.46 5.68 5.53
CA ILE A 52 20.52 6.68 5.40
C ILE A 52 21.24 6.47 4.07
N GLY A 53 21.23 7.50 3.21
CA GLY A 53 21.68 7.37 1.83
C GLY A 53 23.06 7.99 1.56
N ILE A 54 23.55 7.73 0.35
CA ILE A 54 24.83 8.25 -0.16
C ILE A 54 24.84 9.77 -0.40
N ASP A 55 23.67 10.37 -0.63
CA ASP A 55 23.50 11.78 -0.95
C ASP A 55 22.22 12.33 -0.30
N ASP A 56 22.34 13.46 0.39
CA ASP A 56 21.25 14.12 1.11
C ASP A 56 20.20 14.75 0.18
N ASN A 57 20.48 14.89 -1.12
CA ASN A 57 19.51 15.42 -2.08
C ASN A 57 18.31 14.47 -2.30
N TYR A 58 18.44 13.20 -1.95
CA TYR A 58 17.39 12.20 -2.14
C TYR A 58 17.30 11.13 -1.06
N ALA A 59 18.24 11.04 -0.11
CA ALA A 59 18.08 10.16 1.03
C ALA A 59 16.76 10.40 1.76
N GLU A 60 16.09 9.34 2.21
CA GLU A 60 14.77 9.44 2.85
C GLU A 60 14.86 9.89 4.33
N THR A 61 16.07 9.95 4.89
CA THR A 61 16.34 10.33 6.28
C THR A 61 17.39 11.45 6.36
N VAL A 62 16.95 12.69 6.11
CA VAL A 62 17.77 13.90 6.22
C VAL A 62 17.31 14.75 7.40
N GLN A 63 16.02 15.01 7.51
CA GLN A 63 15.41 15.81 8.58
C GLN A 63 15.44 15.08 9.92
N ASN A 64 15.21 13.77 9.92
CA ASN A 64 15.21 12.93 11.11
C ASN A 64 16.61 12.50 11.55
N ARG A 65 17.64 12.67 10.71
CA ARG A 65 19.02 12.24 11.03
C ARG A 65 19.61 12.90 12.28
N PRO A 66 19.47 14.22 12.50
CA PRO A 66 19.91 14.85 13.76
C PRO A 66 19.16 14.31 14.99
N LEU A 67 17.88 13.95 14.84
CA LEU A 67 17.07 13.35 15.92
C LEU A 67 17.51 11.91 16.20
N LEU A 68 17.88 11.14 15.17
CA LEU A 68 18.49 9.82 15.34
C LEU A 68 19.82 9.90 16.10
N ILE A 69 20.69 10.86 15.75
CA ILE A 69 21.94 11.13 16.47
C ILE A 69 21.65 11.45 17.95
N GLU A 70 20.69 12.32 18.23
CA GLU A 70 20.32 12.65 19.61
C GLU A 70 19.74 11.42 20.35
N PHE A 71 18.86 10.65 19.71
CA PHE A 71 18.30 9.42 20.25
C PHE A 71 19.42 8.45 20.67
N LEU A 72 20.43 8.23 19.82
CA LEU A 72 21.59 7.39 20.13
C LEU A 72 22.42 7.96 21.30
N GLN A 73 22.60 9.29 21.38
CA GLN A 73 23.27 9.95 22.50
C GLN A 73 22.52 9.82 23.82
N ARG A 74 21.17 9.83 23.79
CA ARG A 74 20.33 9.60 24.96
C ARG A 74 20.34 8.13 25.36
N LEU A 75 20.30 7.22 24.39
CA LEU A 75 20.39 5.78 24.59
C LEU A 75 21.67 5.37 25.32
N GLN A 76 22.81 6.02 25.02
CA GLN A 76 24.07 5.83 25.75
C GLN A 76 23.96 6.05 27.26
N ARG A 77 23.01 6.87 27.72
CA ARG A 77 22.76 7.16 29.15
C ARG A 77 21.62 6.36 29.76
N THR A 78 20.90 5.58 28.96
CA THR A 78 19.78 4.74 29.39
C THR A 78 20.32 3.38 29.87
N THR A 79 20.68 3.30 31.15
CA THR A 79 21.55 2.24 31.69
C THR A 79 20.93 0.85 31.83
N ASP A 80 19.61 0.71 31.64
CA ASP A 80 18.90 -0.57 31.63
C ASP A 80 18.81 -1.23 30.24
N VAL A 81 19.32 -0.57 29.20
CA VAL A 81 19.40 -1.14 27.83
C VAL A 81 20.65 -2.00 27.67
N ARG A 82 20.50 -3.26 27.28
CA ARG A 82 21.61 -4.19 26.98
C ARG A 82 21.94 -4.30 25.50
N GLU A 83 20.95 -4.13 24.63
CA GLU A 83 21.07 -4.32 23.18
C GLU A 83 20.40 -3.17 22.44
N LEU A 84 21.04 -2.71 21.36
CA LEU A 84 20.42 -1.97 20.27
C LEU A 84 20.49 -2.88 19.04
N VAL A 85 19.36 -3.14 18.41
CA VAL A 85 19.26 -3.90 17.16
C VAL A 85 18.79 -2.94 16.06
N ILE A 86 19.52 -2.90 14.96
CA ILE A 86 19.09 -2.27 13.71
C ILE A 86 18.51 -3.39 12.84
N ASP A 87 17.19 -3.44 12.67
CA ASP A 87 16.47 -4.53 12.01
C ASP A 87 16.24 -4.27 10.50
N GLY A 88 17.32 -4.05 9.77
CA GLY A 88 17.29 -3.85 8.32
C GLY A 88 17.15 -2.40 7.88
N ASP A 89 17.24 -2.23 6.56
CA ASP A 89 17.13 -0.97 5.83
C ASP A 89 17.92 0.17 6.48
N PHE A 90 19.20 -0.12 6.74
CA PHE A 90 20.11 0.82 7.37
C PHE A 90 20.78 1.72 6.34
N LEU A 91 21.61 1.15 5.47
CA LEU A 91 22.42 1.87 4.47
C LEU A 91 21.78 1.74 3.09
N ASP A 92 21.12 2.79 2.60
CA ASP A 92 20.22 2.64 1.45
C ASP A 92 20.96 2.53 0.09
N GLU A 93 20.71 1.44 -0.64
CA GLU A 93 21.16 1.21 -2.03
C GLU A 93 20.02 1.30 -3.07
N TRP A 94 18.77 1.32 -2.64
CA TRP A 94 17.60 1.22 -3.53
C TRP A 94 17.00 2.59 -3.89
N PHE A 95 16.99 3.54 -2.96
CA PHE A 95 16.45 4.89 -3.19
C PHE A 95 17.44 5.76 -3.97
N LEU A 96 17.73 5.35 -5.20
CA LEU A 96 18.61 6.02 -6.15
C LEU A 96 17.82 6.41 -7.40
N PRO A 97 17.83 7.67 -7.86
CA PRO A 97 17.23 8.00 -9.15
C PRO A 97 17.86 7.19 -10.29
N VAL A 98 17.13 7.01 -11.38
CA VAL A 98 17.62 6.30 -12.57
C VAL A 98 18.81 6.98 -13.23
N TYR A 99 18.93 8.30 -13.07
CA TYR A 99 20.10 9.08 -13.50
C TYR A 99 21.28 9.07 -12.52
N TYR A 100 21.18 8.36 -11.38
CA TYR A 100 22.35 8.11 -10.53
C TYR A 100 23.39 7.31 -11.34
N PRO A 101 24.67 7.74 -11.37
CA PRO A 101 25.68 7.06 -12.18
C PRO A 101 25.82 5.58 -11.82
N SER A 102 25.91 4.73 -12.84
CA SER A 102 26.24 3.33 -12.63
C SER A 102 27.61 3.17 -11.96
N TYR A 103 27.73 2.13 -11.15
CA TYR A 103 28.95 1.74 -10.44
C TYR A 103 29.12 0.22 -10.53
N THR A 104 30.28 -0.27 -10.11
CA THR A 104 30.67 -1.70 -10.19
C THR A 104 31.28 -2.22 -8.88
N ASP A 105 31.37 -1.36 -7.86
CA ASP A 105 32.02 -1.67 -6.58
C ASP A 105 31.02 -1.34 -5.46
N GLU A 106 30.22 -2.33 -5.06
CA GLU A 106 29.23 -2.18 -3.98
C GLU A 106 29.91 -1.80 -2.65
N LYS A 107 31.14 -2.29 -2.39
CA LYS A 107 31.88 -1.90 -1.18
C LYS A 107 32.17 -0.42 -1.15
N GLN A 108 32.61 0.14 -2.29
CA GLN A 108 32.90 1.56 -2.38
C GLN A 108 31.62 2.41 -2.30
N PHE A 109 30.48 1.91 -2.82
CA PHE A 109 29.17 2.54 -2.63
C PHE A 109 28.82 2.64 -1.14
N TYR A 110 28.80 1.53 -0.40
CA TYR A 110 28.49 1.56 1.03
C TYR A 110 29.49 2.36 1.87
N LYS A 111 30.78 2.35 1.51
CA LYS A 111 31.77 3.22 2.16
C LYS A 111 31.44 4.71 1.97
N ALA A 112 30.89 5.10 0.82
CA ALA A 112 30.43 6.45 0.59
C ALA A 112 29.13 6.77 1.36
N VAL A 113 28.18 5.84 1.46
CA VAL A 113 27.00 5.98 2.35
C VAL A 113 27.42 6.20 3.80
N ILE A 114 28.35 5.38 4.32
CA ILE A 114 28.92 5.50 5.66
C ILE A 114 29.59 6.87 5.85
N ALA A 115 30.38 7.32 4.87
CA ALA A 115 31.06 8.61 4.93
C ALA A 115 30.08 9.80 4.96
N ASN A 116 29.00 9.75 4.18
CA ASN A 116 27.95 10.78 4.18
C ASN A 116 27.21 10.84 5.54
N ASN A 117 27.16 9.71 6.26
CA ASN A 117 26.42 9.56 7.51
C ASN A 117 27.33 9.35 8.74
N GLN A 118 28.56 9.83 8.70
CA GLN A 118 29.58 9.58 9.73
C GLN A 118 29.11 9.92 11.15
N GLY A 119 28.27 10.96 11.33
CA GLY A 119 27.72 11.31 12.64
C GLY A 119 26.88 10.20 13.28
N VAL A 120 26.09 9.47 12.49
CA VAL A 120 25.33 8.30 12.96
C VAL A 120 26.28 7.16 13.33
N ILE A 121 27.28 6.89 12.49
CA ILE A 121 28.29 5.84 12.69
C ILE A 121 29.12 6.08 13.96
N ASP A 122 29.48 7.34 14.23
CA ASP A 122 30.20 7.74 15.42
C ASP A 122 29.37 7.48 16.69
N GLU A 123 28.08 7.82 16.68
CA GLU A 123 27.20 7.58 17.82
C GLU A 123 26.87 6.11 18.04
N LEU A 124 26.75 5.30 16.97
CA LEU A 124 26.64 3.84 17.09
C LEU A 124 27.89 3.25 17.76
N ASN A 125 29.08 3.72 17.40
CA ASN A 125 30.32 3.33 18.09
C ASN A 125 30.32 3.79 19.57
N ASN A 126 29.71 4.93 19.89
CA ASN A 126 29.59 5.39 21.28
C ASN A 126 28.55 4.60 22.10
N VAL A 127 27.46 4.14 21.47
CA VAL A 127 26.50 3.18 22.06
C VAL A 127 27.23 1.90 22.46
N ILE A 128 28.14 1.38 21.63
CA ILE A 128 28.97 0.23 22.02
C ILE A 128 29.88 0.56 23.21
N LYS A 129 30.49 1.75 23.24
CA LYS A 129 31.38 2.17 24.34
C LYS A 129 30.63 2.35 25.67
N SER A 130 29.33 2.67 25.66
CA SER A 130 28.48 2.68 26.86
C SER A 130 28.09 1.27 27.33
N GLY A 131 28.55 0.24 26.62
CA GLY A 131 28.37 -1.16 26.96
C GLY A 131 27.07 -1.78 26.44
N ILE A 132 26.37 -1.11 25.51
CA ILE A 132 25.23 -1.67 24.79
C ILE A 132 25.77 -2.54 23.65
N LYS A 133 25.27 -3.77 23.51
CA LYS A 133 25.59 -4.62 22.36
C LYS A 133 24.85 -4.07 21.15
N LEU A 134 25.58 -3.71 20.09
CA LEU A 134 24.97 -3.30 18.82
C LEU A 134 24.88 -4.50 17.89
N VAL A 135 23.68 -4.73 17.37
CA VAL A 135 23.36 -5.79 16.41
C VAL A 135 22.77 -5.16 15.16
N TYR A 136 23.10 -5.71 14.00
CA TYR A 136 22.51 -5.38 12.72
C TYR A 136 21.94 -6.64 12.07
N VAL A 137 20.69 -6.55 11.62
CA VAL A 137 20.02 -7.50 10.75
C VAL A 137 19.92 -6.83 9.38
N ILE A 138 20.12 -7.60 8.32
CA ILE A 138 20.07 -7.09 6.94
C ILE A 138 18.62 -6.92 6.47
N GLY A 139 18.35 -5.83 5.74
CA GLY A 139 17.08 -5.54 5.09
C GLY A 139 17.20 -5.64 3.56
N ASN A 140 16.14 -5.26 2.85
CA ASN A 140 16.17 -5.29 1.39
C ASN A 140 17.01 -4.15 0.80
N HIS A 141 16.99 -2.95 1.39
CA HIS A 141 17.73 -1.78 0.88
C HIS A 141 19.24 -1.90 1.03
N ASP A 142 19.72 -2.82 1.88
CA ASP A 142 21.14 -3.08 2.12
C ASP A 142 21.54 -4.54 1.87
N MET A 143 20.79 -5.25 1.02
CA MET A 143 20.97 -6.69 0.77
C MET A 143 22.34 -7.09 0.20
N THR A 144 23.04 -6.17 -0.49
CA THR A 144 24.40 -6.40 -1.03
C THR A 144 25.50 -5.96 -0.06
N LEU A 145 25.15 -5.39 1.11
CA LEU A 145 26.12 -4.91 2.10
C LEU A 145 26.97 -6.07 2.63
N GLU A 146 28.22 -6.12 2.19
CA GLU A 146 29.18 -7.08 2.70
C GLU A 146 29.54 -6.81 4.17
N ALA A 147 29.70 -7.90 4.94
CA ALA A 147 29.90 -7.80 6.38
C ALA A 147 31.21 -7.09 6.77
N ASP A 148 32.25 -7.16 5.93
CA ASP A 148 33.55 -6.54 6.19
C ASP A 148 33.50 -5.01 6.12
N VAL A 149 32.69 -4.44 5.22
CA VAL A 149 32.50 -2.99 5.08
C VAL A 149 31.93 -2.40 6.37
N LEU A 150 30.83 -2.96 6.87
CA LEU A 150 30.21 -2.46 8.10
C LEU A 150 31.08 -2.74 9.34
N LYS A 151 31.81 -3.85 9.36
CA LYS A 151 32.78 -4.16 10.41
C LYS A 151 33.99 -3.21 10.41
N GLU A 152 34.41 -2.71 9.26
CA GLU A 152 35.46 -1.69 9.19
C GLU A 152 35.02 -0.39 9.88
N ALA A 153 33.78 0.05 9.63
CA ALA A 153 33.20 1.26 10.21
C ALA A 153 32.78 1.10 11.69
N ILE A 154 32.30 -0.08 12.08
CA ILE A 154 31.82 -0.39 13.43
C ILE A 154 32.42 -1.74 13.91
N PRO A 155 33.68 -1.76 14.39
CA PRO A 155 34.44 -3.01 14.61
C PRO A 155 33.84 -4.06 15.54
N LYS A 156 32.93 -3.64 16.43
CA LYS A 156 32.31 -4.51 17.45
C LYS A 156 30.84 -4.80 17.17
N ILE A 157 30.33 -4.43 16.00
CA ILE A 157 28.96 -4.76 15.60
C ILE A 157 28.80 -6.27 15.44
N VAL A 158 27.68 -6.79 15.91
CA VAL A 158 27.24 -8.15 15.60
C VAL A 158 26.32 -8.08 14.39
N GLN A 159 26.53 -8.92 13.38
CA GLN A 159 25.69 -8.95 12.18
C GLN A 159 24.99 -10.31 12.12
N ALA A 160 23.66 -10.30 12.09
CA ALA A 160 22.84 -11.49 11.93
C ALA A 160 22.55 -11.72 10.44
N ARG A 161 23.00 -12.87 9.93
CA ARG A 161 22.84 -13.29 8.54
C ARG A 161 22.63 -14.79 8.51
N ASP A 162 21.61 -15.27 7.81
CA ASP A 162 21.31 -16.70 7.70
C ASP A 162 21.23 -17.19 6.25
N ALA A 163 20.98 -16.27 5.31
CA ALA A 163 21.10 -16.47 3.87
C ALA A 163 21.64 -15.18 3.22
N GLU A 164 21.95 -15.23 1.93
CA GLU A 164 22.42 -14.05 1.19
C GLU A 164 21.32 -12.99 1.13
N GLY A 165 21.64 -11.74 1.50
CA GLY A 165 20.66 -10.66 1.61
C GLY A 165 19.62 -10.80 2.75
N LEU A 166 19.78 -11.76 3.66
CA LEU A 166 18.78 -12.09 4.70
C LEU A 166 19.41 -12.40 6.07
N GLY A 167 18.64 -12.19 7.13
CA GLY A 167 19.03 -12.58 8.47
C GLY A 167 17.88 -12.57 9.47
N THR A 168 17.94 -13.50 10.42
CA THR A 168 17.12 -13.49 11.62
C THR A 168 18.04 -13.50 12.85
N TYR A 169 17.82 -12.57 13.77
CA TYR A 169 18.52 -12.51 15.05
C TYR A 169 17.64 -13.07 16.17
N TYR A 170 18.10 -14.14 16.80
CA TYR A 170 17.47 -14.67 18.01
C TYR A 170 18.15 -14.12 19.27
N THR A 171 17.35 -13.64 20.21
CA THR A 171 17.81 -13.06 21.47
C THR A 171 16.78 -13.29 22.59
N GLY A 172 17.01 -12.68 23.76
CA GLY A 172 16.22 -12.93 24.97
C GLY A 172 16.94 -13.83 25.97
N ASP A 173 16.43 -13.93 27.19
CA ASP A 173 17.05 -14.73 28.26
C ASP A 173 16.91 -16.24 28.00
N ARG A 174 15.95 -16.63 27.18
CA ARG A 174 15.59 -17.99 26.76
C ARG A 174 15.69 -18.18 25.25
N ASN A 175 16.28 -17.22 24.53
CA ASN A 175 16.29 -17.18 23.07
C ASN A 175 14.87 -17.13 22.46
N GLU A 176 13.96 -16.44 23.14
CA GLU A 176 12.52 -16.37 22.87
C GLU A 176 12.09 -15.19 21.98
N ILE A 177 13.03 -14.38 21.52
CA ILE A 177 12.75 -13.21 20.66
C ILE A 177 13.40 -13.48 19.30
N ALA A 178 12.62 -13.36 18.21
CA ALA A 178 13.13 -13.36 16.84
C ALA A 178 12.95 -11.97 16.24
N ILE A 179 14.03 -11.44 15.64
CA ILE A 179 14.05 -10.13 14.97
C ILE A 179 14.51 -10.37 13.53
N GLU A 180 13.70 -9.97 12.56
CA GLU A 180 13.95 -10.14 11.12
C GLU A 180 13.22 -9.04 10.36
N HIS A 181 13.90 -8.34 9.46
CA HIS A 181 13.31 -7.24 8.70
C HIS A 181 11.97 -7.59 8.01
N GLY A 182 11.83 -8.80 7.44
CA GLY A 182 10.55 -9.35 6.95
C GLY A 182 10.40 -9.42 5.43
N HIS A 183 11.33 -8.82 4.67
CA HIS A 183 11.36 -8.84 3.20
C HIS A 183 11.50 -10.25 2.60
N ARG A 184 11.89 -11.26 3.39
CA ARG A 184 12.00 -12.67 2.97
C ARG A 184 10.73 -13.22 2.30
N TYR A 185 9.58 -12.71 2.71
CA TYR A 185 8.26 -13.20 2.28
C TYR A 185 7.62 -12.35 1.18
N ASP A 186 8.24 -11.24 0.79
CA ASP A 186 7.73 -10.36 -0.24
C ASP A 186 8.33 -10.70 -1.62
N VAL A 187 7.46 -10.94 -2.60
CA VAL A 187 7.87 -11.23 -3.98
C VAL A 187 8.69 -10.09 -4.58
N PHE A 188 8.39 -8.84 -4.22
CA PHE A 188 9.09 -7.67 -4.74
C PHE A 188 10.39 -7.37 -4.00
N SER A 189 10.58 -7.88 -2.78
CA SER A 189 11.70 -7.47 -1.92
C SER A 189 12.64 -8.59 -1.45
N ALA A 190 12.23 -9.85 -1.49
CA ALA A 190 13.12 -10.96 -1.12
C ALA A 190 14.31 -11.05 -2.09
N PRO A 191 15.48 -11.56 -1.70
CA PRO A 191 16.56 -11.86 -2.64
C PRO A 191 16.10 -12.79 -3.79
N ASP A 192 16.50 -12.51 -5.02
CA ASP A 192 16.17 -13.32 -6.22
C ASP A 192 17.43 -13.69 -7.01
N THR A 193 17.98 -14.87 -6.69
CA THR A 193 19.14 -15.46 -7.37
C THR A 193 18.80 -16.40 -8.52
N VAL A 194 17.52 -16.55 -8.85
CA VAL A 194 17.06 -17.61 -9.75
C VAL A 194 16.43 -17.06 -11.02
N THR A 195 15.60 -16.03 -10.93
CA THR A 195 14.74 -15.63 -12.05
C THR A 195 15.54 -15.01 -13.21
N ASN A 196 16.60 -14.26 -12.89
CA ASN A 196 17.47 -13.61 -13.88
C ASN A 196 18.79 -14.36 -14.13
N ALA A 197 19.09 -15.44 -13.41
CA ALA A 197 20.38 -16.12 -13.50
C ALA A 197 20.75 -16.55 -14.93
N LYS A 198 19.77 -17.11 -15.67
CA LYS A 198 19.97 -17.50 -17.07
C LYS A 198 20.18 -16.30 -18.00
N LEU A 199 19.49 -15.19 -17.76
CA LEU A 199 19.63 -13.97 -18.54
C LEU A 199 21.03 -13.38 -18.37
N CYS A 200 21.53 -13.31 -17.14
CA CYS A 200 22.83 -12.74 -16.79
C CYS A 200 24.00 -13.72 -16.97
N GLY A 201 23.72 -15.03 -17.08
CA GLY A 201 24.73 -16.06 -17.25
C GLY A 201 25.53 -16.37 -15.98
N ASN A 202 25.02 -16.03 -14.81
CA ASN A 202 25.60 -16.26 -13.49
C ASN A 202 24.50 -16.45 -12.42
N GLU A 203 24.86 -16.90 -11.23
CA GLU A 203 23.94 -17.07 -10.09
C GLU A 203 24.07 -15.93 -9.06
N ASP A 204 24.82 -14.87 -9.41
CA ASP A 204 25.14 -13.73 -8.53
C ASP A 204 24.06 -12.63 -8.61
N THR A 205 23.03 -12.79 -9.44
CA THR A 205 21.88 -11.89 -9.44
C THR A 205 21.21 -11.92 -8.08
N ILE A 206 20.90 -10.79 -7.45
CA ILE A 206 20.17 -10.82 -6.16
C ILE A 206 19.00 -9.85 -6.10
N PHE A 207 19.04 -8.78 -6.90
CA PHE A 207 18.00 -7.75 -6.85
C PHE A 207 16.65 -8.28 -7.38
N PRO A 208 15.59 -8.18 -6.57
CA PRO A 208 14.23 -8.43 -7.02
C PRO A 208 13.66 -7.22 -7.77
N ALA A 209 12.45 -7.38 -8.31
CA ALA A 209 11.79 -6.33 -9.08
C ALA A 209 11.55 -5.04 -8.28
N GLY A 210 11.44 -5.12 -6.95
CA GLY A 210 11.31 -3.97 -6.05
C GLY A 210 12.49 -3.00 -6.16
N TYR A 211 13.71 -3.47 -6.41
CA TYR A 211 14.87 -2.61 -6.63
C TYR A 211 14.68 -1.68 -7.85
N PHE A 212 14.26 -2.25 -8.98
CA PHE A 212 14.03 -1.51 -10.23
C PHE A 212 12.88 -0.51 -10.05
N TYR A 213 11.81 -0.96 -9.39
CA TYR A 213 10.69 -0.10 -9.07
C TYR A 213 11.06 1.05 -8.11
N ALA A 214 11.83 0.79 -7.05
CA ALA A 214 12.26 1.81 -6.09
C ALA A 214 13.08 2.91 -6.78
N ARG A 215 13.98 2.56 -7.71
CA ARG A 215 14.71 3.56 -8.50
C ARG A 215 13.80 4.41 -9.38
N TYR A 216 12.79 3.79 -9.97
CA TYR A 216 11.77 4.49 -10.77
C TYR A 216 10.94 5.45 -9.90
N ALA A 217 10.53 5.00 -8.71
CA ALA A 217 9.79 5.79 -7.73
C ALA A 217 10.61 6.97 -7.19
N ALA A 218 11.88 6.74 -6.83
CA ALA A 218 12.81 7.78 -6.36
C ALA A 218 12.97 8.88 -7.42
N THR A 219 13.09 8.50 -8.69
CA THR A 219 13.13 9.45 -9.81
C THR A 219 11.86 10.30 -9.86
N TRP A 220 10.68 9.68 -9.82
CA TRP A 220 9.40 10.38 -9.84
C TRP A 220 9.26 11.38 -8.68
N VAL A 221 9.69 10.98 -7.47
CA VAL A 221 9.69 11.87 -6.30
C VAL A 221 10.60 13.09 -6.53
N LEU A 222 11.82 12.86 -7.00
CA LEU A 222 12.83 13.92 -7.19
C LEU A 222 12.49 14.88 -8.33
N GLU A 223 11.75 14.41 -9.32
CA GLU A 223 11.22 15.24 -10.40
C GLU A 223 9.98 16.05 -10.00
N GLY A 224 9.55 15.97 -8.73
CA GLY A 224 8.41 16.70 -8.22
C GLY A 224 7.07 16.04 -8.51
N ARG A 225 7.05 14.71 -8.61
CA ARG A 225 5.87 13.87 -8.83
C ARG A 225 5.09 14.27 -10.10
N PRO A 226 5.73 14.32 -11.29
CA PRO A 226 5.06 14.71 -12.51
C PRO A 226 3.95 13.72 -12.86
N LYS A 227 2.92 14.22 -13.57
CA LYS A 227 1.85 13.40 -14.17
C LYS A 227 2.08 13.32 -15.66
N VAL A 228 2.79 12.28 -16.09
CA VAL A 228 3.15 12.04 -17.50
C VAL A 228 2.33 10.86 -17.99
N GLU A 229 1.61 11.02 -19.10
CA GLU A 229 0.87 9.92 -19.71
C GLU A 229 1.85 8.80 -20.15
N LYS A 230 1.62 7.58 -19.67
CA LYS A 230 2.44 6.40 -19.98
C LYS A 230 1.60 5.36 -20.72
N ASN A 231 2.01 5.02 -21.93
CA ASN A 231 1.38 3.96 -22.73
C ASN A 231 1.89 2.58 -22.29
N LEU A 232 1.43 2.11 -21.14
CA LEU A 232 1.79 0.79 -20.61
C LEU A 232 1.09 -0.34 -21.38
N PRO A 233 1.76 -1.48 -21.59
CA PRO A 233 1.10 -2.67 -22.15
C PRO A 233 -0.08 -3.11 -21.28
N VAL A 234 -1.20 -3.48 -21.92
CA VAL A 234 -2.40 -3.93 -21.22
C VAL A 234 -2.58 -5.43 -21.40
N VAL A 235 -2.70 -6.15 -20.29
CA VAL A 235 -3.19 -7.55 -20.28
C VAL A 235 -4.72 -7.51 -20.28
N THR A 236 -5.34 -7.94 -21.37
CA THR A 236 -6.81 -7.89 -21.53
C THR A 236 -7.50 -9.16 -21.08
N ASN A 237 -6.80 -10.30 -21.14
CA ASN A 237 -7.37 -11.60 -20.79
C ASN A 237 -7.02 -11.93 -19.36
N VAL A 238 -8.00 -11.88 -18.46
CA VAL A 238 -7.85 -12.33 -17.08
C VAL A 238 -7.84 -13.87 -17.06
N PRO A 239 -6.75 -14.52 -16.60
CA PRO A 239 -6.71 -15.98 -16.50
C PRO A 239 -7.74 -16.50 -15.50
N ASP A 240 -8.25 -17.71 -15.73
CA ASP A 240 -9.11 -18.40 -14.77
C ASP A 240 -8.38 -18.60 -13.44
N LYS A 241 -9.05 -18.38 -12.30
CA LYS A 241 -8.46 -18.53 -10.96
C LYS A 241 -7.92 -19.94 -10.67
N THR A 242 -8.43 -20.95 -11.37
CA THR A 242 -7.94 -22.34 -11.29
C THR A 242 -6.59 -22.52 -11.99
N ASN A 243 -6.23 -21.64 -12.93
CA ASN A 243 -4.89 -21.57 -13.53
C ASN A 243 -3.98 -20.70 -12.64
N VAL A 244 -3.56 -21.25 -11.51
CA VAL A 244 -2.78 -20.53 -10.48
C VAL A 244 -1.47 -19.94 -11.01
N ASP A 245 -0.83 -20.55 -12.02
CA ASP A 245 0.38 -20.04 -12.66
C ASP A 245 0.10 -18.69 -13.35
N GLN A 246 -0.84 -18.67 -14.30
CA GLN A 246 -1.12 -17.46 -15.06
C GLN A 246 -1.93 -16.44 -14.27
N TYR A 247 -2.82 -16.88 -13.38
CA TYR A 247 -3.54 -15.97 -12.48
C TYR A 247 -2.58 -15.27 -11.52
N GLY A 248 -1.56 -15.97 -10.99
CA GLY A 248 -0.48 -15.35 -10.21
C GLY A 248 0.28 -14.29 -11.00
N ALA A 249 0.66 -14.59 -12.25
CA ALA A 249 1.30 -13.62 -13.14
C ALA A 249 0.40 -12.41 -13.44
N TYR A 250 -0.92 -12.61 -13.56
CA TYR A 250 -1.90 -11.53 -13.70
C TYR A 250 -1.99 -10.65 -12.44
N ILE A 251 -1.95 -11.21 -11.23
CA ILE A 251 -1.93 -10.41 -9.99
C ILE A 251 -0.63 -9.60 -9.89
N TYR A 252 0.52 -10.21 -10.20
CA TYR A 252 1.81 -9.51 -10.27
C TYR A 252 1.77 -8.32 -11.24
N TYR A 253 1.26 -8.54 -12.46
CA TYR A 253 0.96 -7.49 -13.44
C TYR A 253 0.04 -6.41 -12.87
N SER A 254 -1.06 -6.79 -12.22
CA SER A 254 -2.08 -5.84 -11.75
C SER A 254 -1.52 -4.88 -10.70
N ILE A 255 -0.65 -5.39 -9.82
CA ILE A 255 0.05 -4.58 -8.81
C ILE A 255 1.00 -3.60 -9.50
N LEU A 256 1.88 -4.09 -10.38
CA LEU A 256 2.79 -3.23 -11.12
C LEU A 256 2.05 -2.19 -11.95
N LYS A 257 0.95 -2.56 -12.62
CA LYS A 257 0.09 -1.63 -13.35
C LYS A 257 -0.43 -0.51 -12.45
N ASN A 258 -1.08 -0.85 -11.33
CA ASN A 258 -1.65 0.14 -10.43
C ASN A 258 -0.60 1.12 -9.91
N VAL A 259 0.59 0.62 -9.61
CA VAL A 259 1.73 1.42 -9.16
C VAL A 259 2.28 2.31 -10.29
N SER A 260 2.43 1.76 -11.50
CA SER A 260 2.94 2.46 -12.69
C SER A 260 2.00 3.58 -13.18
N GLU A 261 0.70 3.43 -12.96
CA GLU A 261 -0.30 4.46 -13.29
C GLU A 261 -0.23 5.66 -12.34
N ARG A 262 0.36 5.48 -11.15
CA ARG A 262 0.55 6.55 -10.15
C ARG A 262 1.92 7.22 -10.29
N MET A 263 2.97 6.43 -10.46
CA MET A 263 4.35 6.92 -10.52
C MET A 263 4.80 7.06 -11.97
N THR A 264 4.79 8.29 -12.47
CA THR A 264 5.03 8.59 -13.88
C THR A 264 6.19 9.60 -14.05
N PRO A 265 7.45 9.21 -13.79
CA PRO A 265 8.61 10.07 -14.01
C PRO A 265 8.75 10.47 -15.49
N ASN A 266 9.60 11.43 -15.82
CA ASN A 266 9.67 12.01 -17.16
C ASN A 266 10.26 11.05 -18.20
N GLU A 267 11.08 10.08 -17.79
CA GLU A 267 11.76 9.14 -18.68
C GLU A 267 10.78 8.26 -19.46
N ASN A 268 11.10 7.98 -20.72
CA ASN A 268 10.24 7.15 -21.57
C ASN A 268 10.33 5.67 -21.16
N LEU A 269 9.24 4.93 -21.40
CA LEU A 269 9.16 3.51 -21.03
C LEU A 269 10.17 2.63 -21.81
N ASP A 270 10.57 3.05 -23.01
CA ASP A 270 11.52 2.38 -23.90
C ASP A 270 12.96 2.88 -23.74
N GLU A 271 13.19 3.87 -22.87
CA GLU A 271 14.54 4.34 -22.53
C GLU A 271 15.20 3.36 -21.57
N LYS A 272 16.51 3.12 -21.79
CA LYS A 272 17.32 2.26 -20.92
C LYS A 272 17.75 3.01 -19.67
N ILE A 273 16.80 3.17 -18.76
CA ILE A 273 16.97 3.94 -17.51
C ILE A 273 17.68 3.16 -16.40
N PHE A 274 17.69 1.82 -16.46
CA PHE A 274 18.35 0.99 -15.46
C PHE A 274 19.71 0.52 -15.97
N ASP A 275 20.74 1.37 -15.85
CA ASP A 275 22.13 1.01 -16.18
C ASP A 275 22.76 0.21 -15.02
N MET A 276 22.85 -1.12 -15.18
CA MET A 276 23.20 -2.06 -14.10
C MET A 276 24.53 -2.79 -14.37
N HIS A 277 25.47 -2.65 -13.44
CA HIS A 277 26.80 -3.30 -13.47
C HIS A 277 27.23 -3.84 -12.10
N ILE A 278 26.25 -4.29 -11.30
CA ILE A 278 26.38 -4.77 -9.92
C ILE A 278 25.52 -6.00 -9.70
N ALA A 279 25.78 -6.75 -8.63
CA ALA A 279 25.00 -7.91 -8.20
C ALA A 279 24.58 -8.82 -9.37
N GLY A 280 25.56 -9.28 -10.16
CA GLY A 280 25.34 -10.20 -11.29
C GLY A 280 24.75 -9.59 -12.57
N PHE A 281 24.30 -8.33 -12.57
CA PHE A 281 23.83 -7.62 -13.77
C PHE A 281 24.99 -6.88 -14.46
N ASP A 282 24.98 -6.83 -15.80
CA ASP A 282 26.04 -6.17 -16.60
C ASP A 282 25.49 -5.47 -17.88
N TYR A 283 24.23 -5.06 -17.83
CA TYR A 283 23.52 -4.45 -18.96
C TYR A 283 22.57 -3.33 -18.52
N ALA A 284 22.18 -2.50 -19.48
CA ALA A 284 21.16 -1.49 -19.30
C ALA A 284 19.78 -1.97 -19.78
N TYR A 285 18.76 -1.77 -18.94
CA TYR A 285 17.38 -2.22 -19.12
C TYR A 285 16.39 -1.05 -19.14
N THR A 286 15.24 -1.28 -19.78
CA THR A 286 14.11 -0.36 -19.85
C THR A 286 13.09 -0.64 -18.74
N TYR A 287 12.14 0.26 -18.53
CA TYR A 287 11.00 -0.02 -17.64
C TYR A 287 10.17 -1.21 -18.14
N LEU A 288 9.99 -1.33 -19.45
CA LEU A 288 9.22 -2.41 -20.06
C LEU A 288 9.89 -3.78 -19.96
N ASP A 289 11.20 -3.85 -19.68
CA ASP A 289 11.92 -5.12 -19.61
C ASP A 289 11.46 -6.00 -18.44
N PHE A 290 11.04 -5.39 -17.32
CA PHE A 290 10.50 -6.12 -16.16
C PHE A 290 8.97 -6.01 -16.00
N TYR A 291 8.30 -5.14 -16.77
CA TYR A 291 6.85 -4.99 -16.74
C TYR A 291 6.15 -6.17 -17.44
N PRO A 292 5.26 -6.92 -16.77
CA PRO A 292 4.60 -8.08 -17.38
C PRO A 292 3.68 -7.70 -18.53
N VAL A 293 3.70 -8.49 -19.59
CA VAL A 293 2.85 -8.30 -20.77
C VAL A 293 2.18 -9.61 -21.19
N GLN A 294 1.08 -9.49 -21.91
CA GLN A 294 0.46 -10.63 -22.57
C GLN A 294 1.27 -11.03 -23.82
N GLN A 295 1.75 -12.26 -23.83
CA GLN A 295 2.55 -12.88 -24.88
C GLN A 295 1.66 -13.34 -26.05
N ALA A 296 2.29 -13.63 -27.19
CA ALA A 296 1.58 -14.07 -28.40
C ALA A 296 0.82 -15.40 -28.24
N ASP A 297 1.25 -16.25 -27.31
CA ASP A 297 0.60 -17.52 -26.97
C ASP A 297 -0.51 -17.37 -25.90
N GLY A 298 -0.77 -16.14 -25.44
CA GLY A 298 -1.76 -15.81 -24.43
C GLY A 298 -1.26 -15.90 -22.99
N THR A 299 -0.01 -16.30 -22.76
CA THR A 299 0.59 -16.28 -21.41
C THR A 299 0.97 -14.86 -20.98
N ILE A 300 1.19 -14.65 -19.68
CA ILE A 300 1.60 -13.39 -19.07
C ILE A 300 2.99 -13.59 -18.49
N SER A 301 3.93 -12.75 -18.92
CA SER A 301 5.31 -12.72 -18.40
C SER A 301 5.92 -11.37 -18.73
N ALA A 302 6.88 -10.93 -17.93
CA ALA A 302 7.80 -9.87 -18.32
C ALA A 302 8.65 -10.34 -19.52
N PRO A 303 9.04 -9.44 -20.43
CA PRO A 303 9.70 -9.80 -21.68
C PRO A 303 11.19 -10.12 -21.52
N VAL A 304 11.89 -9.53 -20.55
CA VAL A 304 13.35 -9.69 -20.41
C VAL A 304 13.75 -10.03 -18.98
N LEU A 305 13.48 -9.13 -18.02
CA LEU A 305 13.77 -9.32 -16.61
C LEU A 305 12.61 -10.05 -15.93
N PHE A 306 12.91 -10.91 -14.96
CA PHE A 306 11.93 -11.64 -14.14
C PHE A 306 10.92 -12.47 -14.95
N GLN A 307 11.37 -13.09 -16.04
CA GLN A 307 10.51 -13.92 -16.89
C GLN A 307 9.86 -15.05 -16.08
N ASN A 308 8.54 -15.15 -16.14
CA ASN A 308 7.73 -16.14 -15.41
C ASN A 308 8.08 -16.23 -13.91
N ILE A 309 8.29 -15.09 -13.24
CA ILE A 309 8.68 -15.00 -11.82
C ILE A 309 7.85 -15.89 -10.87
N GLN A 310 6.57 -16.14 -11.19
CA GLN A 310 5.73 -17.02 -10.38
C GLN A 310 6.24 -18.47 -10.30
N ARG A 311 7.00 -18.92 -11.30
CA ARG A 311 7.48 -20.30 -11.42
C ARG A 311 8.76 -20.56 -10.63
N THR A 312 9.48 -19.50 -10.26
CA THR A 312 10.74 -19.59 -9.50
C THR A 312 10.53 -19.43 -8.00
N TRP A 313 9.32 -19.05 -7.55
CA TRP A 313 9.03 -18.75 -6.14
C TRP A 313 9.34 -19.91 -5.19
N ASP A 314 9.00 -21.15 -5.53
CA ASP A 314 9.30 -22.32 -4.70
C ASP A 314 10.81 -22.55 -4.52
N GLU A 315 11.61 -22.24 -5.53
CA GLU A 315 13.07 -22.36 -5.46
C GLU A 315 13.66 -21.20 -4.68
N ARG A 316 13.19 -19.98 -4.94
CA ARG A 316 13.57 -18.75 -4.21
C ARG A 316 13.29 -18.88 -2.72
N GLN A 317 12.12 -19.39 -2.31
CA GLN A 317 11.80 -19.64 -0.90
C GLN A 317 12.75 -20.64 -0.24
N LYS A 318 13.22 -21.67 -0.95
CA LYS A 318 14.18 -22.65 -0.40
C LYS A 318 15.56 -22.03 -0.20
N ILE A 319 16.04 -21.29 -1.19
CA ILE A 319 17.32 -20.57 -1.10
C ILE A 319 17.27 -19.55 0.04
N ASN A 320 16.15 -18.83 0.13
CA ASN A 320 15.87 -17.85 1.16
C ASN A 320 15.44 -18.47 2.49
N GLN A 321 15.52 -19.80 2.66
CA GLN A 321 15.25 -20.50 3.95
C GLN A 321 13.90 -20.19 4.59
N VAL A 322 12.84 -19.96 3.79
CA VAL A 322 11.47 -19.86 4.30
C VAL A 322 11.08 -21.18 4.96
N LYS A 323 10.72 -21.12 6.25
CA LYS A 323 10.49 -22.33 7.06
C LYS A 323 9.19 -23.03 6.70
N VAL A 324 8.13 -22.25 6.47
CA VAL A 324 6.82 -22.72 6.02
C VAL A 324 6.52 -22.05 4.68
N PRO A 325 6.76 -22.73 3.54
CA PRO A 325 6.55 -22.15 2.23
C PRO A 325 5.08 -21.77 1.98
N ASN A 326 4.86 -20.69 1.24
CA ASN A 326 3.55 -20.25 0.79
C ASN A 326 3.47 -20.24 -0.75
N SER A 327 2.27 -20.01 -1.30
CA SER A 327 2.09 -19.92 -2.75
C SER A 327 2.52 -18.55 -3.29
N PHE A 328 2.96 -18.49 -4.55
CA PHE A 328 3.26 -17.21 -5.20
C PHE A 328 2.06 -16.26 -5.18
N LEU A 329 0.84 -16.79 -5.42
CA LEU A 329 -0.39 -16.00 -5.41
C LEU A 329 -0.65 -15.34 -4.06
N GLU A 330 -0.40 -16.05 -2.96
CA GLU A 330 -0.50 -15.51 -1.61
C GLU A 330 0.55 -14.42 -1.37
N ALA A 331 1.81 -14.70 -1.72
CA ALA A 331 2.91 -13.77 -1.49
C ALA A 331 2.79 -12.49 -2.31
N VAL A 332 2.43 -12.61 -3.60
CA VAL A 332 2.28 -11.45 -4.48
C VAL A 332 1.07 -10.60 -4.09
N ALA A 333 -0.06 -11.21 -3.71
CA ALA A 333 -1.24 -10.47 -3.27
C ALA A 333 -1.00 -9.79 -1.91
N GLY A 334 -0.10 -10.33 -1.09
CA GLY A 334 0.22 -9.81 0.24
C GLY A 334 1.24 -8.67 0.27
N THR A 335 1.92 -8.35 -0.85
CA THR A 335 3.04 -7.38 -0.88
C THR A 335 2.67 -5.98 -0.37
N LEU A 336 1.42 -5.54 -0.57
CA LEU A 336 0.92 -4.23 -0.09
C LEU A 336 0.05 -4.34 1.19
N ASP A 337 -0.03 -5.52 1.80
CA ASP A 337 -0.88 -5.79 2.97
C ASP A 337 0.00 -6.05 4.20
N TRP A 338 0.10 -5.09 5.13
CA TRP A 338 0.87 -5.29 6.37
C TRP A 338 0.32 -6.46 7.23
N GLU A 339 -0.95 -6.85 7.08
CA GLU A 339 -1.49 -8.05 7.74
C GLU A 339 -0.90 -9.34 7.15
N TYR A 340 -0.49 -9.35 5.89
CA TYR A 340 0.23 -10.50 5.31
C TYR A 340 1.54 -10.74 6.07
N PHE A 341 2.31 -9.71 6.37
CA PHE A 341 3.56 -9.84 7.12
C PHE A 341 3.32 -10.30 8.56
N PHE A 342 2.26 -9.82 9.21
CA PHE A 342 1.83 -10.38 10.49
C PHE A 342 1.47 -11.87 10.38
N ARG A 343 0.72 -12.29 9.35
CA ARG A 343 0.42 -13.71 9.10
C ARG A 343 1.70 -14.53 8.88
N GLN A 344 2.70 -13.97 8.20
CA GLN A 344 4.01 -14.62 8.07
C GLN A 344 4.73 -14.72 9.41
N ALA A 345 4.81 -13.66 10.21
CA ALA A 345 5.39 -13.71 11.57
C ALA A 345 4.73 -14.80 12.43
N LYS A 346 3.40 -14.95 12.32
CA LYS A 346 2.66 -16.03 12.98
C LYS A 346 3.11 -17.41 12.50
N VAL A 347 3.00 -17.69 11.21
CA VAL A 347 3.21 -19.04 10.66
C VAL A 347 4.68 -19.46 10.72
N GLN A 348 5.61 -18.52 10.55
CA GLN A 348 7.05 -18.83 10.52
C GLN A 348 7.64 -18.98 11.92
N TYR A 349 7.08 -18.29 12.92
CA TYR A 349 7.64 -18.21 14.28
C TYR A 349 6.63 -18.52 15.39
N LEU A 350 5.60 -17.67 15.56
CA LEU A 350 4.77 -17.70 16.77
C LEU A 350 3.90 -18.95 16.87
N GLU A 351 3.44 -19.51 15.75
CA GLU A 351 2.62 -20.73 15.69
C GLU A 351 3.40 -21.93 15.14
N ASN A 352 4.67 -21.74 14.77
CA ASN A 352 5.54 -22.79 14.26
C ASN A 352 6.00 -23.73 15.39
N PRO A 353 5.66 -25.03 15.36
CA PRO A 353 6.04 -25.97 16.43
C PRO A 353 7.54 -26.27 16.48
N ASN A 354 8.30 -25.91 15.44
CA ASN A 354 9.75 -26.03 15.41
C ASN A 354 10.47 -24.81 15.98
N GLU A 355 9.72 -23.78 16.36
CA GLU A 355 10.23 -22.53 16.94
C GLU A 355 9.85 -22.42 18.41
N ASN A 356 10.70 -21.72 19.16
CA ASN A 356 10.45 -21.39 20.57
C ASN A 356 10.52 -19.88 20.75
N VAL A 357 9.59 -19.18 20.09
CA VAL A 357 9.53 -17.72 20.03
C VAL A 357 8.26 -17.21 20.70
N ASP A 358 8.45 -16.27 21.62
CA ASP A 358 7.41 -15.52 22.32
C ASP A 358 7.20 -14.15 21.65
N VAL A 359 8.24 -13.49 21.14
CA VAL A 359 8.13 -12.18 20.49
C VAL A 359 8.78 -12.21 19.11
N VAL A 360 8.04 -11.78 18.09
CA VAL A 360 8.59 -11.50 16.75
C VAL A 360 8.59 -9.99 16.53
N VAL A 361 9.69 -9.47 16.01
CA VAL A 361 9.82 -8.09 15.57
C VAL A 361 10.21 -8.08 14.09
N PHE A 362 9.41 -7.39 13.27
CA PHE A 362 9.68 -7.16 11.85
C PHE A 362 9.81 -5.65 11.55
N GLY A 363 10.57 -5.30 10.52
CA GLY A 363 10.60 -3.97 9.90
C GLY A 363 9.82 -3.96 8.58
N HIS A 364 10.38 -3.34 7.54
CA HIS A 364 10.03 -3.50 6.11
C HIS A 364 8.73 -2.82 5.65
N THR A 365 7.66 -2.91 6.45
CA THR A 365 6.36 -2.31 6.05
C THR A 365 6.28 -0.81 6.32
N HIS A 366 7.24 -0.26 7.07
CA HIS A 366 7.28 1.11 7.58
C HIS A 366 6.07 1.50 8.48
N VAL A 367 5.11 0.59 8.69
CA VAL A 367 3.89 0.84 9.45
C VAL A 367 4.02 0.26 10.86
N PRO A 368 4.08 1.09 11.90
CA PRO A 368 4.22 0.59 13.26
C PRO A 368 2.99 -0.24 13.65
N SER A 369 3.23 -1.40 14.26
CA SER A 369 2.18 -2.34 14.67
C SER A 369 2.54 -2.99 16.01
N TYR A 370 1.54 -3.15 16.87
CA TYR A 370 1.68 -3.88 18.13
C TYR A 370 0.55 -4.90 18.25
N ARG A 371 0.87 -6.20 18.33
CA ARG A 371 -0.14 -7.26 18.42
C ARG A 371 0.14 -8.16 19.62
N ASP A 372 -0.72 -8.08 20.64
CA ASP A 372 -0.77 -9.06 21.73
C ASP A 372 -1.67 -10.23 21.31
N MET A 373 -1.07 -11.39 21.09
CA MET A 373 -1.80 -12.60 20.68
C MET A 373 -2.33 -13.41 21.87
N GLY A 374 -2.12 -12.94 23.10
CA GLY A 374 -2.34 -13.69 24.31
C GLY A 374 -1.27 -14.75 24.56
N ASN A 375 -1.35 -15.40 25.72
CA ASN A 375 -0.42 -16.44 26.16
C ASN A 375 1.07 -16.01 26.17
N GLY A 376 1.34 -14.70 26.26
CA GLY A 376 2.70 -14.15 26.24
C GLY A 376 3.33 -14.09 24.85
N LYS A 377 2.54 -14.20 23.78
CA LYS A 377 3.02 -14.08 22.39
C LYS A 377 2.72 -12.72 21.79
N TYR A 378 3.70 -12.15 21.11
CA TYR A 378 3.62 -10.80 20.56
C TYR A 378 4.22 -10.72 19.14
N TYR A 379 3.59 -9.92 18.30
CA TYR A 379 4.19 -9.41 17.06
C TYR A 379 4.31 -7.90 17.14
N ILE A 380 5.47 -7.38 16.75
CA ILE A 380 5.76 -5.96 16.69
C ILE A 380 6.27 -5.64 15.29
N ASN A 381 5.82 -4.52 14.74
CA ASN A 381 6.51 -3.82 13.68
C ASN A 381 6.90 -2.44 14.19
N GLU A 382 8.18 -2.09 14.20
CA GLU A 382 8.63 -0.84 14.78
C GLU A 382 8.31 0.39 13.94
N GLY A 383 7.93 0.25 12.67
CA GLY A 383 7.67 1.39 11.77
C GLY A 383 8.94 1.88 11.09
N THR A 384 9.20 3.19 11.11
CA THR A 384 10.29 3.77 10.29
C THR A 384 10.89 5.05 10.86
N TRP A 385 12.11 5.38 10.42
CA TRP A 385 12.80 6.64 10.72
C TRP A 385 12.84 7.63 9.55
N ILE A 386 12.29 7.28 8.38
CA ILE A 386 12.22 8.20 7.24
C ILE A 386 11.51 9.51 7.58
N ASP A 387 11.89 10.57 6.87
CA ASP A 387 11.40 11.93 7.10
C ASP A 387 9.88 12.03 6.89
N HIS A 388 9.33 11.30 5.91
CA HIS A 388 7.91 11.31 5.57
C HIS A 388 7.42 9.89 5.29
N ASN A 389 6.62 9.35 6.19
CA ASN A 389 5.92 8.09 5.99
C ASN A 389 4.57 8.34 5.32
N THR A 390 4.34 7.80 4.12
CA THR A 390 3.07 8.01 3.40
C THR A 390 1.96 7.09 3.95
N ASP A 391 2.30 5.87 4.37
CA ASP A 391 1.35 4.85 4.82
C ASP A 391 0.89 5.07 6.28
N TYR A 392 1.76 5.69 7.09
CA TYR A 392 1.44 6.11 8.45
C TYR A 392 2.08 7.47 8.81
N PRO A 393 1.54 8.61 8.30
CA PRO A 393 2.15 9.93 8.48
C PRO A 393 2.28 10.39 9.93
N GLU A 394 1.43 9.87 10.82
CA GLU A 394 1.34 10.29 12.23
C GLU A 394 2.43 9.68 13.11
N ALA A 395 3.22 8.73 12.60
CA ALA A 395 4.28 8.08 13.35
C ALA A 395 5.53 7.84 12.50
N THR A 396 6.59 8.57 12.85
CA THR A 396 7.97 8.39 12.37
C THR A 396 8.92 8.48 13.55
N ARG A 397 10.15 7.98 13.40
CA ARG A 397 11.15 7.85 14.48
C ARG A 397 10.66 6.91 15.58
N THR A 398 10.01 5.83 15.14
CA THR A 398 9.45 4.83 16.02
C THR A 398 10.47 3.73 16.34
N PHE A 399 10.32 3.09 17.49
CA PHE A 399 11.24 2.06 17.95
C PHE A 399 10.58 1.14 18.98
N ALA A 400 10.92 -0.15 18.93
CA ALA A 400 10.45 -1.12 19.90
C ALA A 400 11.40 -1.22 21.11
N VAL A 401 10.84 -1.52 22.28
CA VAL A 401 11.60 -1.83 23.50
C VAL A 401 11.08 -3.14 24.07
N ILE A 402 11.91 -4.16 24.10
CA ILE A 402 11.57 -5.48 24.63
C ILE A 402 12.25 -5.64 25.99
N THR A 403 11.45 -5.77 27.04
CA THR A 403 11.93 -6.06 28.40
C THR A 403 11.95 -7.57 28.62
N THR A 404 13.11 -8.12 28.94
CA THR A 404 13.33 -9.56 29.13
C THR A 404 13.23 -9.97 30.61
N GLY A 405 12.93 -11.23 30.88
CA GLY A 405 12.91 -11.79 32.22
C GLY A 405 12.10 -13.07 32.31
N GLU A 406 11.42 -13.31 33.45
CA GLU A 406 10.48 -14.45 33.56
C GLU A 406 9.36 -14.37 32.52
N LYS A 407 8.95 -13.16 32.17
CA LYS A 407 8.07 -12.84 31.04
C LYS A 407 8.75 -11.80 30.17
N THR A 408 8.58 -11.94 28.87
CA THR A 408 9.08 -11.00 27.88
C THR A 408 7.94 -10.06 27.52
N ILE A 409 8.17 -8.76 27.66
CA ILE A 409 7.15 -7.71 27.50
C ILE A 409 7.66 -6.69 26.50
N PRO A 410 7.07 -6.63 25.29
CA PRO A 410 7.38 -5.58 24.34
C PRO A 410 6.62 -4.29 24.66
N ALA A 411 7.13 -3.19 24.12
CA ALA A 411 6.50 -1.89 24.05
C ALA A 411 6.94 -1.22 22.73
N LEU A 412 6.14 -0.28 22.24
CA LEU A 412 6.40 0.43 20.99
C LEU A 412 6.24 1.93 21.21
N TYR A 413 7.28 2.68 20.84
CA TYR A 413 7.41 4.08 21.16
C TYR A 413 7.68 4.93 19.93
N MET A 414 7.39 6.23 20.04
CA MET A 414 7.79 7.26 19.10
C MET A 414 8.74 8.24 19.79
N TYR A 415 9.84 8.62 19.11
CA TYR A 415 10.74 9.68 19.55
C TYR A 415 10.29 11.03 18.97
N ASN A 416 9.97 11.97 19.86
CA ASN A 416 9.47 13.29 19.49
C ASN A 416 10.62 14.28 19.25
N GLU A 417 10.35 15.35 18.50
CA GLU A 417 11.34 16.40 18.19
C GLU A 417 11.86 17.15 19.43
N ASP A 418 11.09 17.20 20.52
CA ASP A 418 11.52 17.76 21.81
C ASP A 418 12.37 16.77 22.65
N GLY A 419 12.59 15.57 22.09
CA GLY A 419 13.30 14.45 22.66
C GLY A 419 12.53 13.67 23.73
N SER A 420 11.24 13.93 23.91
CA SER A 420 10.36 13.06 24.71
C SER A 420 10.08 11.73 23.98
N VAL A 421 9.69 10.72 24.74
CA VAL A 421 9.31 9.40 24.23
C VAL A 421 7.82 9.18 24.51
N THR A 422 7.04 8.92 23.48
CA THR A 422 5.60 8.64 23.59
C THR A 422 5.35 7.16 23.40
N ASP A 423 4.64 6.53 24.33
CA ASP A 423 4.10 5.17 24.15
C ASP A 423 2.98 5.22 23.11
N ILE A 424 3.22 4.57 21.98
CA ILE A 424 2.26 4.49 20.88
C ILE A 424 1.64 3.11 20.78
N ALA A 425 2.00 2.16 21.65
CA ALA A 425 1.48 0.80 21.62
C ALA A 425 -0.03 0.87 21.53
N ALA A 426 -0.75 1.49 22.48
CA ALA A 426 -2.21 1.58 22.43
C ALA A 426 -2.79 2.13 21.10
N SER A 427 -2.15 3.12 20.46
CA SER A 427 -2.61 3.69 19.19
C SER A 427 -2.36 2.80 17.97
N VAL A 428 -1.39 1.90 18.06
CA VAL A 428 -1.02 0.93 17.00
C VAL A 428 -1.31 -0.52 17.41
N SER A 429 -1.87 -0.70 18.61
CA SER A 429 -2.35 -1.94 19.26
C SER A 429 -3.79 -2.22 18.94
N GLY A 430 -4.46 -1.28 18.31
CA GLY A 430 -5.60 -1.65 17.50
C GLY A 430 -5.09 -2.38 16.27
N GLU A 431 -5.91 -3.27 15.74
CA GLU A 431 -6.31 -3.01 14.37
C GLU A 431 -6.44 -1.48 14.23
N LYS A 432 -5.73 -0.80 13.32
CA LYS A 432 -6.39 0.38 12.74
C LYS A 432 -7.80 -0.14 12.46
N GLY A 433 -8.84 0.37 13.10
CA GLY A 433 -10.13 0.29 12.47
C GLY A 433 -9.94 1.09 11.18
N GLU A 434 -9.74 0.57 9.99
CA GLU A 434 -10.24 -0.62 9.30
C GLU A 434 -9.80 -1.96 9.88
N ALA A 435 -10.64 -2.50 10.78
CA ALA A 435 -10.57 -3.77 11.50
C ALA A 435 -9.37 -4.71 11.11
N ALA A 436 -9.55 -5.97 10.77
CA ALA A 436 -8.94 -6.39 9.51
C ALA A 436 -9.72 -5.63 8.39
N PRO A 437 -10.29 -6.26 7.38
CA PRO A 437 -11.73 -6.01 7.18
C PRO A 437 -12.44 -6.36 8.53
N ALA A 438 -13.72 -6.71 8.67
CA ALA A 438 -13.94 -7.73 9.73
C ALA A 438 -13.10 -9.00 9.30
N ALA A 439 -13.45 -10.26 9.53
CA ALA A 439 -13.79 -10.89 8.24
C ALA A 439 -14.80 -9.93 7.64
N ASN A 440 -14.48 -9.13 6.59
CA ASN A 440 -15.45 -8.27 5.90
C ASN A 440 -16.69 -9.15 5.97
N PRO A 441 -17.84 -8.71 6.51
CA PRO A 441 -18.98 -9.61 6.53
C PRO A 441 -19.24 -10.19 5.13
N LEU A 442 -18.57 -9.61 4.11
CA LEU A 442 -18.32 -10.05 2.76
C LEU A 442 -17.04 -10.85 2.37
N ASP A 443 -16.03 -11.10 3.20
CA ASP A 443 -14.78 -11.82 2.85
C ASP A 443 -15.07 -13.29 2.54
N ASN A 444 -16.07 -13.84 3.22
CA ASN A 444 -16.64 -15.14 2.88
C ASN A 444 -17.82 -15.00 1.91
N VAL A 445 -18.22 -13.77 1.56
CA VAL A 445 -19.36 -13.54 0.68
C VAL A 445 -18.94 -13.66 -0.77
N SER A 446 -19.58 -14.60 -1.43
CA SER A 446 -19.49 -14.77 -2.87
C SER A 446 -20.80 -14.34 -3.51
N PHE A 447 -20.67 -13.81 -4.71
CA PHE A 447 -21.77 -13.41 -5.57
C PHE A 447 -21.72 -14.28 -6.81
N ASP A 448 -22.80 -15.03 -7.04
CA ASP A 448 -22.93 -15.90 -8.20
C ASP A 448 -24.04 -15.39 -9.10
N THR A 449 -23.73 -15.20 -10.38
CA THR A 449 -24.76 -14.98 -11.40
C THR A 449 -25.35 -16.33 -11.82
N LYS A 450 -26.65 -16.52 -11.60
CA LYS A 450 -27.40 -17.72 -11.95
C LYS A 450 -28.32 -17.46 -13.13
N ALA A 451 -28.41 -18.41 -14.05
CA ALA A 451 -29.40 -18.39 -15.12
C ALA A 451 -30.77 -18.86 -14.59
N LEU A 452 -31.85 -18.24 -15.04
CA LEU A 452 -33.20 -18.74 -14.83
C LEU A 452 -33.39 -20.03 -15.65
N GLU A 453 -33.58 -21.14 -14.97
CA GLU A 453 -33.77 -22.43 -15.61
C GLU A 453 -34.99 -22.45 -16.53
N ASN A 454 -34.84 -23.08 -17.70
CA ASN A 454 -35.90 -23.25 -18.70
C ASN A 454 -36.49 -21.93 -19.21
N TYR A 455 -35.69 -20.86 -19.26
CA TYR A 455 -36.10 -19.55 -19.77
C TYR A 455 -35.21 -19.10 -20.93
N GLY A 456 -35.84 -18.69 -22.04
CA GLY A 456 -35.15 -18.20 -23.22
C GLY A 456 -34.31 -19.25 -23.94
N ASP A 457 -33.40 -18.77 -24.78
CA ASP A 457 -32.35 -19.53 -25.45
C ASP A 457 -30.96 -18.96 -25.13
N THR A 458 -29.92 -19.33 -25.89
CA THR A 458 -28.55 -18.86 -25.67
C THR A 458 -28.41 -17.35 -25.80
N ASP A 459 -29.32 -16.69 -26.52
CA ASP A 459 -29.25 -15.27 -26.88
C ASP A 459 -30.27 -14.43 -26.08
N THR A 460 -31.19 -15.06 -25.35
CA THR A 460 -32.30 -14.41 -24.62
C THR A 460 -32.44 -14.92 -23.17
N GLN A 461 -31.31 -14.99 -22.46
CA GLN A 461 -31.23 -15.63 -21.14
C GLN A 461 -31.45 -14.64 -19.99
N ALA A 462 -32.47 -14.88 -19.15
CA ALA A 462 -32.62 -14.13 -17.91
C ALA A 462 -31.66 -14.65 -16.83
N ARG A 463 -30.94 -13.75 -16.15
CA ARG A 463 -30.00 -14.07 -15.06
C ARG A 463 -30.32 -13.27 -13.80
N TYR A 464 -29.91 -13.79 -12.64
CA TYR A 464 -30.06 -13.12 -11.34
C TYR A 464 -28.82 -13.36 -10.47
N VAL A 465 -28.62 -12.50 -9.46
CA VAL A 465 -27.51 -12.61 -8.51
C VAL A 465 -27.96 -13.38 -7.27
N GLU A 466 -27.12 -14.31 -6.82
CA GLU A 466 -27.24 -15.01 -5.55
C GLU A 466 -26.02 -14.72 -4.68
N VAL A 467 -26.28 -14.40 -3.41
CA VAL A 467 -25.28 -14.05 -2.40
C VAL A 467 -25.15 -15.21 -1.42
N SER A 468 -23.93 -15.66 -1.15
CA SER A 468 -23.67 -16.70 -0.16
C SER A 468 -22.52 -16.31 0.75
N GLY A 469 -22.49 -16.77 2.00
CA GLY A 469 -21.40 -16.50 2.95
C GLY A 469 -21.64 -15.34 3.91
N LEU A 470 -22.86 -14.79 3.94
CA LEU A 470 -23.24 -13.79 4.95
C LEU A 470 -23.39 -14.48 6.32
N ALA A 471 -22.93 -13.80 7.37
CA ALA A 471 -22.93 -14.35 8.73
C ALA A 471 -24.33 -14.67 9.28
N ASP A 472 -25.36 -13.94 8.83
CA ASP A 472 -26.76 -14.16 9.20
C ASP A 472 -27.53 -14.82 8.03
N GLY A 473 -27.87 -16.10 8.21
CA GLY A 473 -28.61 -16.87 7.20
C GLY A 473 -30.04 -16.37 6.92
N GLY A 474 -30.67 -15.67 7.88
CA GLY A 474 -31.97 -15.03 7.69
C GLY A 474 -31.88 -13.77 6.83
N VAL A 475 -30.84 -12.95 7.06
CA VAL A 475 -30.50 -11.80 6.20
C VAL A 475 -30.16 -12.27 4.79
N GLN A 476 -29.33 -13.31 4.65
CA GLN A 476 -28.96 -13.88 3.34
C GLN A 476 -30.19 -14.35 2.56
N ALA A 477 -31.08 -15.13 3.20
CA ALA A 477 -32.28 -15.63 2.54
C ALA A 477 -33.22 -14.48 2.09
N LYS A 478 -33.36 -13.44 2.92
CA LYS A 478 -34.15 -12.25 2.57
C LYS A 478 -33.54 -11.49 1.39
N LEU A 479 -32.22 -11.29 1.41
CA LEU A 479 -31.47 -10.62 0.35
C LEU A 479 -31.61 -11.39 -0.98
N ASN A 480 -31.34 -12.69 -1.00
CA ASN A 480 -31.44 -13.51 -2.22
C ASN A 480 -32.86 -13.55 -2.79
N LYS A 481 -33.88 -13.56 -1.93
CA LYS A 481 -35.27 -13.44 -2.38
C LYS A 481 -35.53 -12.10 -3.08
N GLY A 482 -35.03 -11.00 -2.50
CA GLY A 482 -35.15 -9.66 -3.07
C GLY A 482 -34.40 -9.52 -4.40
N LEU A 483 -33.13 -9.95 -4.45
CA LEU A 483 -32.29 -9.92 -5.64
C LEU A 483 -32.91 -10.71 -6.79
N LYS A 484 -33.37 -11.94 -6.52
CA LYS A 484 -34.03 -12.76 -7.53
C LYS A 484 -35.33 -12.13 -8.03
N ALA A 485 -36.15 -11.58 -7.13
CA ALA A 485 -37.39 -10.91 -7.51
C ALA A 485 -37.13 -9.65 -8.34
N PHE A 486 -36.12 -8.85 -7.97
CA PHE A 486 -35.72 -7.65 -8.70
C PHE A 486 -35.18 -8.00 -10.11
N CYS A 487 -34.18 -8.89 -10.19
CA CYS A 487 -33.55 -9.22 -11.47
C CYS A 487 -34.54 -9.85 -12.45
N LEU A 488 -35.46 -10.69 -11.96
CA LEU A 488 -36.42 -11.41 -12.80
C LEU A 488 -37.78 -10.70 -12.89
N ALA A 489 -37.91 -9.48 -12.35
CA ALA A 489 -39.16 -8.73 -12.44
C ALA A 489 -39.66 -8.61 -13.89
N PRO A 490 -38.82 -8.27 -14.90
CA PRO A 490 -39.27 -8.16 -16.29
C PRO A 490 -39.85 -9.46 -16.86
N THR A 491 -39.33 -10.62 -16.46
CA THR A 491 -39.83 -11.91 -16.95
C THR A 491 -41.22 -12.22 -16.41
N SER A 492 -41.52 -11.75 -15.19
CA SER A 492 -42.81 -11.97 -14.52
C SER A 492 -43.92 -11.03 -14.98
N SER A 493 -43.55 -9.84 -15.47
CA SER A 493 -44.46 -8.83 -16.01
C SER A 493 -44.45 -8.77 -17.55
N ALA A 494 -43.81 -9.74 -18.21
CA ALA A 494 -43.63 -9.75 -19.65
C ALA A 494 -44.97 -9.73 -20.39
N GLU A 495 -45.07 -8.89 -21.41
CA GLU A 495 -46.16 -8.97 -22.37
C GLU A 495 -46.13 -10.31 -23.10
N LYS A 496 -47.29 -10.73 -23.62
CA LYS A 496 -47.41 -11.97 -24.37
C LYS A 496 -46.43 -11.95 -25.57
N ASP A 497 -45.66 -13.03 -25.72
CA ASP A 497 -44.67 -13.23 -26.80
C ASP A 497 -43.41 -12.34 -26.72
N THR A 498 -43.07 -11.83 -25.52
CA THR A 498 -41.81 -11.12 -25.23
C THR A 498 -40.88 -11.95 -24.37
N THR A 499 -39.62 -12.09 -24.79
CA THR A 499 -38.54 -12.75 -24.03
C THR A 499 -37.44 -11.72 -23.71
N TYR A 500 -36.82 -11.82 -22.54
CA TYR A 500 -35.79 -10.87 -22.09
C TYR A 500 -34.42 -11.53 -21.99
N ASP A 501 -33.39 -10.90 -22.56
CA ASP A 501 -32.02 -11.09 -22.07
C ASP A 501 -31.82 -10.15 -20.88
N ILE A 502 -31.42 -10.70 -19.73
CA ILE A 502 -31.21 -9.94 -18.50
C ILE A 502 -29.82 -10.23 -17.99
N MET A 503 -29.00 -9.18 -17.92
CA MET A 503 -27.68 -9.24 -17.31
C MET A 503 -27.64 -8.34 -16.06
N PRO A 504 -27.61 -8.92 -14.85
CA PRO A 504 -27.36 -8.14 -13.64
C PRO A 504 -25.87 -7.79 -13.53
N ILE A 505 -25.58 -6.55 -13.16
CA ILE A 505 -24.26 -6.08 -12.73
C ILE A 505 -24.43 -5.44 -11.36
N PHE A 506 -23.49 -5.64 -10.46
CA PHE A 506 -23.59 -5.17 -9.08
C PHE A 506 -22.25 -4.72 -8.55
N GLU A 507 -22.29 -3.76 -7.63
CA GLU A 507 -21.15 -3.21 -6.94
C GLU A 507 -21.43 -3.15 -5.43
N VAL A 508 -20.43 -3.48 -4.63
CA VAL A 508 -20.48 -3.28 -3.18
C VAL A 508 -19.88 -1.90 -2.87
N VAL A 509 -20.66 -1.05 -2.20
CA VAL A 509 -20.31 0.35 -1.98
C VAL A 509 -20.44 0.69 -0.51
N GLY A 510 -19.46 1.39 0.06
CA GLY A 510 -19.49 1.82 1.45
C GLY A 510 -19.54 0.67 2.47
N GLY A 511 -19.14 -0.54 2.06
CA GLY A 511 -19.05 -1.72 2.91
C GLY A 511 -20.36 -2.49 3.14
N ASP A 512 -21.53 -1.84 3.11
CA ASP A 512 -22.82 -2.48 3.43
C ASP A 512 -23.91 -2.32 2.37
N LEU A 513 -23.66 -1.57 1.29
CA LEU A 513 -24.60 -1.37 0.20
C LEU A 513 -24.25 -2.25 -0.99
N LEU A 514 -25.22 -2.97 -1.53
CA LEU A 514 -25.13 -3.67 -2.80
C LEU A 514 -25.94 -2.89 -3.83
N SER A 515 -25.26 -2.11 -4.66
CA SER A 515 -25.87 -1.40 -5.77
C SER A 515 -25.95 -2.33 -6.96
N ILE A 516 -27.17 -2.68 -7.38
CA ILE A 516 -27.40 -3.60 -8.50
C ILE A 516 -28.16 -2.89 -9.61
N ARG A 517 -27.76 -3.19 -10.84
CA ARG A 517 -28.44 -2.78 -12.06
C ARG A 517 -28.68 -3.98 -12.95
N THR A 518 -29.78 -3.99 -13.70
CA THR A 518 -29.96 -4.96 -14.79
C THR A 518 -30.02 -4.23 -16.12
N TYR A 519 -29.26 -4.73 -17.08
CA TYR A 519 -29.43 -4.38 -18.48
C TYR A 519 -30.37 -5.41 -19.08
N ASN A 520 -31.54 -4.94 -19.49
CA ASN A 520 -32.62 -5.78 -20.00
C ASN A 520 -32.81 -5.47 -21.49
N THR A 521 -32.70 -6.49 -22.33
CA THR A 521 -33.03 -6.37 -23.76
C THR A 521 -34.28 -7.20 -24.04
N ALA A 522 -35.37 -6.52 -24.39
CA ALA A 522 -36.66 -7.14 -24.67
C ALA A 522 -36.78 -7.50 -26.14
N TYR A 523 -37.11 -8.77 -26.41
CA TYR A 523 -37.35 -9.31 -27.75
C TYR A 523 -38.82 -9.71 -27.87
N THR A 524 -39.59 -8.91 -28.60
CA THR A 524 -41.02 -9.18 -28.85
C THR A 524 -41.21 -9.70 -30.27
N ALA A 525 -41.95 -10.80 -30.41
CA ALA A 525 -42.25 -11.37 -31.72
C ALA A 525 -42.94 -10.34 -32.65
N GLY A 526 -42.30 -10.05 -33.79
CA GLY A 526 -42.82 -9.09 -34.78
C GLY A 526 -42.41 -7.62 -34.55
N ALA A 527 -41.64 -7.31 -33.50
CA ALA A 527 -41.02 -6.00 -33.34
C ALA A 527 -39.88 -5.80 -34.36
N ALA A 528 -39.67 -4.56 -34.78
CA ALA A 528 -38.63 -4.22 -35.76
C ALA A 528 -37.20 -4.27 -35.18
N TYR A 529 -37.08 -4.09 -33.86
CA TYR A 529 -35.82 -4.06 -33.12
C TYR A 529 -36.09 -4.44 -31.65
N PRO A 530 -35.11 -4.99 -30.94
CA PRO A 530 -35.19 -5.18 -29.50
C PRO A 530 -35.12 -3.83 -28.77
N VAL A 531 -35.70 -3.76 -27.58
CA VAL A 531 -35.71 -2.54 -26.76
C VAL A 531 -34.89 -2.76 -25.50
N ASN A 532 -33.91 -1.88 -25.27
CA ASN A 532 -33.09 -1.92 -24.07
C ASN A 532 -33.73 -1.11 -22.94
N SER A 533 -33.59 -1.58 -21.71
CA SER A 533 -33.97 -0.84 -20.52
C SER A 533 -33.00 -1.15 -19.38
N ILE A 534 -32.93 -0.23 -18.43
CA ILE A 534 -32.14 -0.40 -17.21
C ILE A 534 -33.06 -0.32 -16.00
N GLN A 535 -32.82 -1.18 -15.02
CA GLN A 535 -33.42 -1.08 -13.70
C GLN A 535 -32.32 -1.04 -12.65
N THR A 536 -32.54 -0.32 -11.57
CA THR A 536 -31.54 -0.09 -10.52
C THR A 536 -32.17 -0.29 -9.15
N GLN A 537 -31.42 -0.87 -8.22
CA GLN A 537 -31.85 -1.03 -6.83
C GLN A 537 -30.63 -0.99 -5.91
N LEU A 538 -30.84 -0.51 -4.69
CA LEU A 538 -29.83 -0.49 -3.65
C LEU A 538 -30.26 -1.40 -2.49
N PHE A 539 -29.57 -2.52 -2.33
CA PHE A 539 -29.80 -3.45 -1.23
C PHE A 539 -28.84 -3.21 -0.07
N SER A 540 -29.25 -3.58 1.14
CA SER A 540 -28.37 -3.60 2.32
C SER A 540 -27.91 -5.02 2.59
N LEU A 541 -26.60 -5.23 2.61
CA LEU A 541 -25.96 -6.52 2.92
C LEU A 541 -26.14 -6.91 4.39
N THR A 542 -26.33 -5.92 5.27
CA THR A 542 -26.53 -6.11 6.71
C THR A 542 -27.97 -6.45 7.08
N THR A 543 -28.96 -5.92 6.35
CA THR A 543 -30.41 -6.09 6.71
C THR A 543 -31.21 -6.91 5.69
N GLY A 544 -30.63 -7.18 4.52
CA GLY A 544 -31.31 -7.79 3.36
C GLY A 544 -32.47 -6.94 2.84
N GLY A 545 -32.53 -5.65 3.22
CA GLY A 545 -33.56 -4.71 2.77
C GLY A 545 -33.29 -4.23 1.35
N GLN A 546 -34.35 -4.11 0.56
CA GLN A 546 -34.29 -3.68 -0.85
C GLN A 546 -34.33 -2.15 -1.02
N ASP A 547 -34.73 -1.39 0.00
CA ASP A 547 -34.83 0.07 -0.05
C ASP A 547 -33.75 0.70 0.83
N ALA A 548 -32.49 0.31 0.58
CA ALA A 548 -31.39 0.73 1.44
C ALA A 548 -31.06 2.22 1.31
N GLY A 549 -31.54 2.91 0.27
CA GLY A 549 -31.42 4.37 0.18
C GLY A 549 -31.97 4.94 -1.11
N ASN A 550 -32.34 6.21 -1.06
CA ASN A 550 -32.70 7.05 -2.19
C ASN A 550 -31.52 7.98 -2.54
N LEU A 551 -31.41 8.46 -3.77
CA LEU A 551 -30.39 9.42 -4.19
C LEU A 551 -30.29 10.63 -3.23
N TRP A 552 -31.44 11.10 -2.74
CA TRP A 552 -31.50 12.24 -1.83
C TRP A 552 -31.01 11.95 -0.42
N ASP A 553 -30.79 10.68 -0.06
CA ASP A 553 -30.07 10.31 1.15
C ASP A 553 -28.55 10.50 1.00
N PHE A 554 -28.06 10.65 -0.24
CA PHE A 554 -26.65 10.85 -0.57
C PHE A 554 -26.34 12.29 -0.97
N ILE A 555 -27.30 13.02 -1.53
CA ILE A 555 -27.14 14.41 -2.02
C ILE A 555 -27.98 15.38 -1.17
N LYS A 556 -27.32 16.33 -0.50
CA LYS A 556 -27.95 17.26 0.47
C LYS A 556 -28.57 18.50 -0.17
N ASP A 557 -28.09 18.92 -1.34
CA ASP A 557 -28.55 20.12 -2.02
C ASP A 557 -28.97 19.79 -3.46
N LYS A 558 -30.28 19.68 -3.68
CA LYS A 558 -30.85 19.39 -5.00
C LYS A 558 -30.60 20.51 -6.01
N GLY A 559 -30.59 21.77 -5.56
CA GLY A 559 -30.41 22.92 -6.44
C GLY A 559 -28.98 23.00 -6.97
N ALA A 560 -28.00 22.81 -6.09
CA ALA A 560 -26.59 22.72 -6.48
C ALA A 560 -26.32 21.49 -7.35
N PHE A 561 -26.92 20.33 -7.03
CA PHE A 561 -26.80 19.14 -7.86
C PHE A 561 -27.41 19.31 -9.26
N LYS A 562 -28.58 19.95 -9.35
CA LYS A 562 -29.19 20.34 -10.64
C LYS A 562 -28.25 21.21 -11.47
N GLN A 563 -27.56 22.14 -10.82
CA GLN A 563 -26.60 23.01 -11.50
C GLN A 563 -25.40 22.21 -12.04
N LEU A 564 -24.87 21.26 -11.27
CA LEU A 564 -23.79 20.39 -11.73
C LEU A 564 -24.19 19.56 -12.96
N ILE A 565 -25.44 19.07 -13.01
CA ILE A 565 -25.99 18.40 -14.20
C ILE A 565 -26.01 19.38 -15.39
N LEU A 566 -26.52 20.59 -15.20
CA LEU A 566 -26.62 21.60 -16.26
C LEU A 566 -25.27 22.09 -16.78
N ASP A 567 -24.21 22.00 -15.97
CA ASP A 567 -22.85 22.33 -16.38
C ASP A 567 -22.29 21.36 -17.44
N GLY A 568 -22.91 20.17 -17.61
CA GLY A 568 -22.67 19.26 -18.74
C GLY A 568 -21.28 18.62 -18.78
N LYS A 569 -20.57 18.62 -17.64
CA LYS A 569 -19.17 18.14 -17.53
C LYS A 569 -19.05 16.65 -17.23
N PHE A 570 -20.17 15.97 -16.98
CA PHE A 570 -20.19 14.55 -16.64
C PHE A 570 -20.00 13.66 -17.87
N GLY A 571 -19.75 12.37 -17.65
CA GLY A 571 -19.81 11.36 -18.70
C GLY A 571 -21.23 11.24 -19.26
N PHE A 572 -21.35 10.87 -20.53
CA PHE A 572 -22.65 10.66 -21.19
C PHE A 572 -22.56 9.53 -22.21
N ALA A 573 -23.50 8.60 -22.15
CA ALA A 573 -23.67 7.52 -23.11
C ALA A 573 -25.17 7.29 -23.43
N ALA A 574 -25.48 6.94 -24.68
CA ALA A 574 -26.83 6.53 -25.09
C ALA A 574 -26.84 5.03 -25.43
N ALA A 575 -27.72 4.28 -24.79
CA ALA A 575 -27.79 2.84 -24.98
C ALA A 575 -28.40 2.47 -26.33
N GLY A 576 -27.76 1.53 -27.04
CA GLY A 576 -28.20 1.07 -28.36
C GLY A 576 -27.74 1.95 -29.53
N VAL A 577 -26.82 2.90 -29.30
CA VAL A 577 -26.24 3.74 -30.36
C VAL A 577 -24.72 3.61 -30.36
N ASP A 578 -24.15 3.20 -31.50
CA ASP A 578 -22.70 3.12 -31.69
C ASP A 578 -22.15 4.43 -32.29
N GLY A 579 -21.04 4.93 -31.72
CA GLY A 579 -20.29 6.10 -32.24
C GLY A 579 -20.57 7.42 -31.52
N ALA A 580 -19.95 8.51 -32.01
CA ALA A 580 -20.07 9.83 -31.41
C ALA A 580 -21.47 10.43 -31.66
N LEU A 581 -22.12 10.86 -30.59
CA LEU A 581 -23.46 11.46 -30.64
C LEU A 581 -23.41 12.96 -30.96
N PRO A 582 -24.44 13.53 -31.61
CA PRO A 582 -24.51 14.97 -31.84
C PRO A 582 -24.52 15.76 -30.52
N GLU A 583 -23.76 16.85 -30.45
CA GLU A 583 -23.71 17.74 -29.26
C GLU A 583 -25.10 18.29 -28.87
N GLU A 584 -25.97 18.52 -29.85
CA GLU A 584 -27.35 18.96 -29.62
C GLU A 584 -28.17 17.91 -28.86
N LEU A 585 -27.93 16.62 -29.13
CA LEU A 585 -28.58 15.51 -28.43
C LEU A 585 -28.07 15.40 -26.99
N LYS A 586 -26.75 15.53 -26.80
CA LYS A 586 -26.12 15.56 -25.47
C LYS A 586 -26.69 16.69 -24.62
N ALA A 587 -26.75 17.91 -25.16
CA ALA A 587 -27.32 19.06 -24.46
C ALA A 587 -28.82 18.87 -24.12
N ALA A 588 -29.60 18.29 -25.03
CA ALA A 588 -31.00 17.95 -24.76
C ALA A 588 -31.14 16.90 -23.65
N ALA A 589 -30.24 15.92 -23.60
CA ALA A 589 -30.22 14.89 -22.57
C ALA A 589 -29.92 15.44 -21.17
N TYR A 590 -28.90 16.29 -21.02
CA TYR A 590 -28.60 16.97 -19.74
C TYR A 590 -29.76 17.86 -19.28
N LYS A 591 -30.39 18.58 -20.22
CA LYS A 591 -31.56 19.40 -19.92
C LYS A 591 -32.73 18.53 -19.42
N LYS A 592 -33.04 17.43 -20.12
CA LYS A 592 -34.10 16.49 -19.73
C LYS A 592 -33.83 15.91 -18.34
N LEU A 593 -32.59 15.50 -18.07
CA LEU A 593 -32.20 15.00 -16.75
C LEU A 593 -32.41 16.06 -15.65
N ALA A 594 -31.94 17.28 -15.86
CA ALA A 594 -32.11 18.38 -14.91
C ALA A 594 -33.59 18.76 -14.68
N GLU A 595 -34.43 18.70 -15.71
CA GLU A 595 -35.87 18.95 -15.61
C GLU A 595 -36.60 17.84 -14.84
N SER A 596 -36.11 16.60 -14.93
CA SER A 596 -36.69 15.46 -14.21
C SER A 596 -36.34 15.38 -12.72
N ILE A 597 -35.43 16.21 -12.22
CA ILE A 597 -34.91 16.13 -10.85
C ILE A 597 -35.99 16.22 -9.75
N ASP A 598 -37.09 16.91 -10.04
CA ASP A 598 -38.19 17.15 -9.09
C ASP A 598 -39.29 16.08 -9.18
N THR A 599 -39.16 15.08 -10.07
CA THR A 599 -40.13 13.98 -10.14
C THR A 599 -39.94 13.00 -8.97
N PRO A 600 -41.02 12.37 -8.49
CA PRO A 600 -40.94 11.39 -7.40
C PRO A 600 -40.00 10.22 -7.69
N GLU A 601 -39.87 9.82 -8.96
CA GLU A 601 -39.13 8.64 -9.39
C GLU A 601 -37.63 8.91 -9.57
N PHE A 602 -37.22 10.17 -9.73
CA PHE A 602 -35.83 10.53 -10.02
C PHE A 602 -34.86 10.02 -8.95
N GLY A 603 -35.25 10.09 -7.68
CA GLY A 603 -34.42 9.63 -6.58
C GLY A 603 -34.16 8.13 -6.55
N MET A 604 -34.85 7.34 -7.39
CA MET A 604 -34.65 5.90 -7.55
C MET A 604 -33.88 5.54 -8.83
N ARG A 605 -33.66 6.50 -9.74
CA ARG A 605 -32.96 6.30 -11.02
C ARG A 605 -31.47 6.57 -10.90
N PHE A 606 -30.84 5.87 -9.97
CA PHE A 606 -29.41 5.95 -9.75
C PHE A 606 -28.84 4.59 -9.36
N TYR A 607 -27.53 4.44 -9.59
CA TYR A 607 -26.75 3.35 -9.05
C TYR A 607 -25.32 3.81 -8.83
N PHE A 608 -24.62 3.16 -7.91
CA PHE A 608 -23.17 3.26 -7.84
C PHE A 608 -22.57 2.24 -8.80
N GLY A 609 -21.68 2.71 -9.65
CA GLY A 609 -20.98 1.89 -10.64
C GLY A 609 -19.48 1.86 -10.38
N ASP A 610 -18.82 1.05 -11.21
CA ASP A 610 -17.40 0.75 -11.16
C ASP A 610 -16.55 2.03 -11.16
N GLY A 611 -15.38 1.98 -10.51
CA GLY A 611 -14.42 3.09 -10.50
C GLY A 611 -14.85 4.31 -9.66
N GLY A 612 -15.80 4.14 -8.75
CA GLY A 612 -16.25 5.22 -7.86
C GLY A 612 -17.15 6.24 -8.55
N ASN A 613 -18.06 5.78 -9.39
CA ASN A 613 -19.04 6.65 -10.06
C ASN A 613 -20.43 6.49 -9.43
N LEU A 614 -21.14 7.61 -9.33
CA LEU A 614 -22.60 7.62 -9.17
C LEU A 614 -23.19 7.86 -10.56
N ASN A 615 -24.01 6.94 -11.01
CA ASN A 615 -24.61 6.97 -12.33
C ASN A 615 -26.07 7.34 -12.22
N LEU A 616 -26.51 8.25 -13.07
CA LEU A 616 -27.91 8.58 -13.27
C LEU A 616 -28.36 8.13 -14.64
N TRP A 617 -29.67 7.91 -14.77
CA TRP A 617 -30.23 7.58 -16.07
C TRP A 617 -31.64 8.13 -16.28
N CYS A 618 -31.98 8.35 -17.53
CA CYS A 618 -33.34 8.68 -17.94
C CYS A 618 -33.71 7.98 -19.25
N ASP A 619 -35.01 7.83 -19.49
CA ASP A 619 -35.52 7.21 -20.70
C ASP A 619 -35.14 8.07 -21.91
N GLY A 620 -34.70 7.42 -22.99
CA GLY A 620 -34.45 8.10 -24.25
C GLY A 620 -35.76 8.48 -24.93
N ASP A 621 -35.67 9.26 -26.00
CA ASP A 621 -36.88 9.70 -26.72
C ASP A 621 -37.39 8.62 -27.67
N ASN A 622 -36.49 7.82 -28.24
CA ASN A 622 -36.78 6.67 -29.11
C ASN A 622 -35.50 5.86 -29.37
N HIS A 623 -35.67 4.67 -29.95
CA HIS A 623 -34.57 3.75 -30.24
C HIS A 623 -33.44 4.36 -31.09
N ALA A 624 -33.74 5.28 -32.02
CA ALA A 624 -32.71 5.88 -32.89
C ALA A 624 -31.83 6.91 -32.18
N THR A 625 -32.27 7.45 -31.04
CA THR A 625 -31.49 8.36 -30.19
C THR A 625 -31.03 7.69 -28.89
N GLY A 626 -31.19 6.36 -28.82
CA GLY A 626 -30.89 5.50 -27.69
C GLY A 626 -32.11 5.24 -26.81
N ASP A 627 -32.27 4.00 -26.36
CA ASP A 627 -33.44 3.59 -25.57
C ASP A 627 -33.44 4.23 -24.16
N TYR A 628 -32.24 4.46 -23.61
CA TYR A 628 -32.03 5.24 -22.39
C TYR A 628 -30.67 5.95 -22.44
N TRP A 629 -30.53 6.97 -21.60
CA TRP A 629 -29.34 7.80 -21.49
C TRP A 629 -28.71 7.64 -20.11
N LEU A 630 -27.40 7.39 -20.09
CA LEU A 630 -26.59 7.24 -18.89
C LEU A 630 -25.70 8.47 -18.69
N PHE A 631 -25.55 8.87 -17.43
CA PHE A 631 -24.72 9.97 -17.00
C PHE A 631 -23.79 9.50 -15.89
N ASP A 632 -22.50 9.48 -16.18
CA ASP A 632 -21.49 8.96 -15.28
C ASP A 632 -20.86 10.12 -14.50
N ILE A 633 -21.00 10.09 -13.17
CA ILE A 633 -20.57 11.18 -12.30
C ILE A 633 -19.54 10.64 -11.30
N PRO A 634 -18.27 11.06 -11.37
CA PRO A 634 -17.30 10.73 -10.34
C PRO A 634 -17.81 11.17 -8.97
N VAL A 635 -17.86 10.27 -7.97
CA VAL A 635 -18.38 10.62 -6.64
C VAL A 635 -17.58 11.76 -5.99
N MET A 636 -16.30 11.88 -6.38
CA MET A 636 -15.39 12.95 -5.99
C MET A 636 -15.91 14.35 -6.36
N ASP A 637 -16.56 14.48 -7.52
CA ASP A 637 -17.11 15.75 -7.99
C ASP A 637 -18.37 16.16 -7.22
N LEU A 638 -18.93 15.24 -6.42
CA LEU A 638 -20.11 15.45 -5.59
C LEU A 638 -19.79 15.92 -4.17
N ALA A 639 -18.51 16.06 -3.80
CA ALA A 639 -18.12 16.40 -2.42
C ALA A 639 -18.80 17.66 -1.86
N SER A 640 -19.03 18.68 -2.71
CA SER A 640 -19.68 19.93 -2.31
C SER A 640 -21.17 19.76 -1.98
N VAL A 641 -21.82 18.77 -2.61
CA VAL A 641 -23.26 18.47 -2.47
C VAL A 641 -23.53 17.16 -1.70
N ALA A 642 -22.49 16.50 -1.20
CA ALA A 642 -22.58 15.24 -0.48
C ALA A 642 -23.17 15.42 0.93
N THR A 643 -24.04 14.49 1.32
CA THR A 643 -24.46 14.25 2.72
C THR A 643 -23.38 13.50 3.49
N ASP A 644 -23.55 13.40 4.81
CA ASP A 644 -22.73 12.55 5.69
C ASP A 644 -22.78 11.06 5.32
N ARG A 645 -23.75 10.65 4.49
CA ARG A 645 -23.87 9.28 3.99
C ARG A 645 -23.02 9.02 2.75
N LEU A 646 -22.77 10.05 1.95
CA LEU A 646 -21.93 9.97 0.75
C LEU A 646 -20.46 10.31 1.05
N LEU A 647 -20.20 11.17 2.03
CA LEU A 647 -18.84 11.59 2.40
C LEU A 647 -17.90 10.41 2.71
N PRO A 648 -18.28 9.38 3.49
CA PRO A 648 -17.41 8.22 3.72
C PRO A 648 -17.08 7.43 2.45
N ILE A 649 -18.02 7.36 1.49
CA ILE A 649 -17.80 6.71 0.19
C ILE A 649 -16.78 7.54 -0.62
N ILE A 650 -16.91 8.88 -0.60
CA ILE A 650 -15.97 9.81 -1.23
C ILE A 650 -14.58 9.69 -0.59
N ASP A 651 -14.51 9.64 0.74
CA ASP A 651 -13.24 9.57 1.47
C ASP A 651 -12.55 8.22 1.29
N ALA A 652 -13.30 7.11 1.24
CA ALA A 652 -12.75 5.81 0.83
C ALA A 652 -12.16 5.88 -0.59
N MET A 653 -12.84 6.55 -1.53
CA MET A 653 -12.31 6.75 -2.88
C MET A 653 -11.08 7.67 -2.93
N LYS A 654 -10.96 8.66 -2.02
CA LYS A 654 -9.75 9.47 -1.87
C LYS A 654 -8.57 8.66 -1.37
N ASN A 655 -8.81 7.75 -0.43
CA ASN A 655 -7.78 6.89 0.15
C ASN A 655 -7.35 5.78 -0.81
N LEU A 656 -8.18 5.42 -1.79
CA LEU A 656 -7.82 4.55 -2.90
C LEU A 656 -7.09 5.30 -4.04
N GLY A 657 -7.14 6.65 -4.04
CA GLY A 657 -6.55 7.51 -5.06
C GLY A 657 -5.33 8.33 -4.63
N ASN A 658 -4.98 8.30 -3.33
CA ASN A 658 -3.73 8.79 -2.76
C ASN A 658 -2.82 7.61 -2.42
#